data_AF-E7S134-F1
#
_entry.id   AF-E7S134-F1
#
_cell.length_a   1.000
_cell.length_b   1.000
_cell.length_c   1.000
_cell.angle_alpha   90.00
_cell.angle_beta   90.00
_cell.angle_gamma   90.00
#
_symmetry.space_group_name_H-M   'P 1'
#
loop_
_entity.id
_entity.type
_entity.pdbx_description
1 polymer ?
#
loop_
_entity_poly.entity_id
_entity_poly.type
_entity_poly.pdbx_seq_one_letter_code
_entity_poly.pdbx_strand_id
1 'polypeptide(L)'
;MFNLRKAFRAKQTACWYRRLDAVGIRISRDASSGGMPIESPLLGGYLEQLLDDGWLTETSDGGFLEWEGFYGSLSTAMAEMRSMDDLAGALQLPEETSAQIVLRSEGTLIDAGFSIIIAGWRYPDGIVRSARLEGAILQLDDVMERLTVEQWQLVQAIRAFSRRPDAERDDLSNRRAWGHIRSLALAAHANLDDFLTRSVVVTPEHMLLAFRRSAIVSDGPVVEIIPGFDGVPDVWLAAFDRNSTVLPRYDLSMPEGIIQVLITPQVRTVLESIKRMPGRRVAGARAEAILRNPMAALGEDAQEVLDPKQIEEVLAGAGVLFERFTPRVVWDAEGRLLHIGLLIEPEGAEGLQSSEIHWLSDEQVENFIERVERAIQAQRQLVAWNGHDLAIRGETPEHLHVLREALRAKHAQMEGIGYERVHDLGIYSERIAGIGQDTVLHVSAVGRDKEGDVWFPEQIPEFIVYTPEGRELPVRIPTDPENLAKLEKSAWEAKSRGETDVQVPGTSDKLPVDEVLRLVGRLKVPMGEAGNPKSPDSGLEKPKDKERDSTPRQSGSKTLILLDNIDQVDYEEKRRIALSGERTAARVPACIRSGLSLLPHQREGVAWLQHLYGLRSDFQVRGAILADDMGLGKTFQLLAFMASLIEENPSIEPMLVVAPVSLLENWAEEADKFFVPGVLTLLTAYGDALAPLRVPRHLIDERLRNEDGLVRFLKPGWIGNARVVLTTYETLRDFEFSFAAEKWSVMVCDEAQRIKNPAAMVTRAAKKQQAGFRVACTGTPVENNLADIWCLFDYIQPGLLGALSDFTRRYRKPIEACTDQERQRVGELRARIQPQVLRRLKQDVAKDLPQKIVDEGCRRLPLSPFQRSLYSQTLEGYRASREGLGKSPFKNQLGVLHYLRLLCTDPQEFNMKGSQRDRLDVYRAKAPKMDWLLTQLKRIQRWNEKVIVFCEFREVQRLLQSCIEVELGYSATIINGDTSASSRNVDSRQKRIRAFQEKPGFGVLILSPVAVGFGVNIQAANHVVHYMRTWNPAKEDQATDRAYRIGQTKDVHVYYPTVAADDFVTFDVRLDQLLTKKRELAGDMLNGSGDISGAEFDTMLNEQVGAAS
;
A
#
# COMPACT_ATOMS: atom_id res chain seq x y z
N MET A 1 -7.91 17.13 61.38
CA MET A 1 -6.98 16.39 62.27
C MET A 1 -5.55 16.52 61.73
N PHE A 2 -4.96 17.72 61.81
CA PHE A 2 -3.58 18.00 61.38
C PHE A 2 -2.73 18.43 62.60
N ASN A 3 -1.62 17.71 62.79
CA ASN A 3 -0.41 18.01 63.56
C ASN A 3 -0.38 19.20 64.55
N LEU A 4 -0.93 18.99 65.75
CA LEU A 4 -0.43 19.59 67.00
C LEU A 4 0.12 18.49 67.92
N ARG A 5 1.23 17.88 67.49
CA ARG A 5 2.16 17.16 68.37
C ARG A 5 3.58 17.68 68.10
N LYS A 6 3.80 18.95 68.41
CA LYS A 6 5.14 19.42 68.79
C LYS A 6 5.19 19.48 70.31
N ALA A 7 6.20 18.82 70.84
CA ALA A 7 6.42 18.58 72.25
C ALA A 7 6.45 19.89 73.06
N PHE A 8 5.55 20.02 74.04
CA PHE A 8 5.79 20.90 75.18
C PHE A 8 6.23 20.06 76.37
N ARG A 9 7.56 20.00 76.55
CA ARG A 9 8.18 19.67 77.83
C ARG A 9 7.72 20.70 78.85
N ALA A 10 7.28 20.22 80.00
CA ALA A 10 7.00 21.00 81.19
C ALA A 10 8.11 22.03 81.48
N LYS A 11 7.75 23.31 81.41
CA LYS A 11 8.42 24.43 82.07
C LYS A 11 7.35 25.33 82.68
N GLN A 12 7.29 25.30 84.02
CA GLN A 12 6.74 26.29 84.96
C GLN A 12 5.50 27.10 84.52
N THR A 13 4.38 26.80 85.17
CA THR A 13 3.18 27.62 85.30
C THR A 13 3.52 29.04 85.77
N ALA A 14 3.53 30.00 84.84
CA ALA A 14 3.35 31.41 85.17
C ALA A 14 1.84 31.66 85.33
N CYS A 15 1.41 32.20 86.47
CA CYS A 15 0.02 32.61 86.66
C CYS A 15 -0.26 33.85 85.80
N TRP A 16 -1.24 33.75 84.91
CA TRP A 16 -1.71 34.87 84.10
C TRP A 16 -2.87 35.57 84.78
N TYR A 17 -3.04 36.87 84.54
CA TYR A 17 -4.14 37.68 85.05
C TYR A 17 -4.85 38.37 83.89
N ARG A 18 -6.18 38.46 83.91
CA ARG A 18 -6.96 39.24 82.95
C ARG A 18 -7.63 40.47 83.56
N ARG A 19 -7.86 41.48 82.74
CA ARG A 19 -8.75 42.60 83.03
C ARG A 19 -9.57 42.97 81.80
N LEU A 20 -10.87 43.16 82.00
CA LEU A 20 -11.80 43.58 80.93
C LEU A 20 -11.94 45.10 80.96
N ASP A 21 -11.84 45.75 79.81
CA ASP A 21 -12.11 47.17 79.63
C ASP A 21 -13.04 47.42 78.43
N ALA A 22 -13.42 48.69 78.21
CA ALA A 22 -14.35 49.05 77.14
C ALA A 22 -13.79 48.80 75.72
N VAL A 23 -12.47 48.60 75.58
CA VAL A 23 -11.77 48.48 74.29
C VAL A 23 -11.35 47.03 74.02
N GLY A 24 -11.05 46.25 75.06
CA GLY A 24 -10.64 44.86 74.94
C GLY A 24 -10.31 44.16 76.26
N ILE A 25 -9.47 43.14 76.15
CA ILE A 25 -9.05 42.23 77.21
C ILE A 25 -7.53 42.41 77.39
N ARG A 26 -7.11 42.86 78.58
CA ARG A 26 -5.71 42.95 78.97
C ARG A 26 -5.29 41.68 79.69
N ILE A 27 -4.15 41.11 79.30
CA ILE A 27 -3.61 39.89 79.85
C ILE A 27 -2.18 40.17 80.30
N SER A 28 -1.86 39.90 81.57
CA SER A 28 -0.56 40.21 82.17
C SER A 28 -0.05 39.04 83.01
N ARG A 29 1.28 38.92 83.12
CA ARG A 29 1.95 38.01 84.06
C ARG A 29 2.15 38.63 85.45
N ASP A 30 1.90 39.93 85.60
CA ASP A 30 2.07 40.65 86.85
C ASP A 30 0.74 40.75 87.64
N ALA A 31 0.74 40.20 88.85
CA ALA A 31 -0.37 40.26 89.79
C ALA A 31 -0.67 41.68 90.29
N SER A 32 0.29 42.60 90.20
CA SER A 32 0.16 43.98 90.70
C SER A 32 -0.83 44.84 89.88
N SER A 33 -1.25 44.34 88.72
CA SER A 33 -2.16 45.02 87.76
C SER A 33 -3.65 44.96 88.12
N GLY A 34 -4.03 44.25 89.21
CA GLY A 34 -5.40 44.16 89.70
C GLY A 34 -6.34 43.29 88.86
N GLY A 35 -5.79 42.41 88.01
CA GLY A 35 -6.56 41.47 87.18
C GLY A 35 -7.03 40.22 87.93
N MET A 36 -8.04 39.53 87.39
CA MET A 36 -8.47 38.21 87.84
C MET A 36 -7.46 37.15 87.40
N PRO A 37 -7.02 36.22 88.28
CA PRO A 37 -6.12 35.14 87.89
C PRO A 37 -6.81 34.19 86.91
N ILE A 38 -6.09 33.71 85.90
CA ILE A 38 -6.54 32.76 84.89
C ILE A 38 -5.84 31.42 85.10
N GLU A 39 -6.62 30.38 85.32
CA GLU A 39 -6.15 29.01 85.52
C GLU A 39 -6.49 28.16 84.28
N SER A 40 -5.77 28.39 83.17
CA SER A 40 -5.90 27.57 81.97
C SER A 40 -4.52 27.15 81.44
N PRO A 41 -4.21 25.83 81.39
CA PRO A 41 -2.92 25.34 80.88
C PRO A 41 -2.76 25.53 79.37
N LEU A 42 -3.84 25.81 78.65
CA LEU A 42 -3.86 26.01 77.20
C LEU A 42 -3.66 27.48 76.80
N LEU A 43 -3.77 28.42 77.76
CA LEU A 43 -3.73 29.85 77.49
C LEU A 43 -2.44 30.29 76.78
N GLY A 44 -1.29 29.75 77.17
CA GLY A 44 0.00 30.10 76.55
C GLY A 44 0.04 29.82 75.04
N GLY A 45 -0.53 28.69 74.61
CA GLY A 45 -0.61 28.34 73.18
C GLY A 45 -1.60 29.23 72.42
N TYR A 46 -2.73 29.58 73.04
CA TYR A 46 -3.70 30.51 72.43
C TYR A 46 -3.13 31.93 72.26
N LEU A 47 -2.33 32.41 73.22
CA LEU A 47 -1.71 33.73 73.12
C LEU A 47 -0.65 33.81 72.03
N GLU A 48 0.20 32.78 71.89
CA GLU A 48 1.17 32.70 70.78
C GLU A 48 0.44 32.69 69.43
N GLN A 49 -0.65 31.91 69.32
CA GLN A 49 -1.44 31.85 68.09
C GLN A 49 -2.10 33.20 67.75
N LEU A 50 -2.73 33.87 68.73
CA LEU A 50 -3.34 35.19 68.49
C LEU A 50 -2.32 36.27 68.13
N LEU A 51 -1.06 36.12 68.58
CA LEU A 51 0.07 36.98 68.19
C LEU A 51 0.49 36.73 66.74
N ASP A 52 0.65 35.47 66.36
CA ASP A 52 1.01 35.07 64.99
C ASP A 52 -0.08 35.48 63.97
N ASP A 53 -1.35 35.34 64.36
CA ASP A 53 -2.51 35.73 63.55
C ASP A 53 -2.76 37.26 63.55
N GLY A 54 -1.99 38.03 64.33
CA GLY A 54 -2.04 39.49 64.36
C GLY A 54 -3.19 40.11 65.17
N TRP A 55 -3.90 39.33 65.97
CA TRP A 55 -5.05 39.78 66.79
C TRP A 55 -4.65 40.27 68.19
N LEU A 56 -3.51 39.83 68.72
CA LEU A 56 -3.00 40.22 70.03
C LEU A 56 -1.84 41.21 69.89
N THR A 57 -1.94 42.38 70.54
CA THR A 57 -0.83 43.34 70.62
C THR A 57 0.03 43.04 71.84
N GLU A 58 1.32 42.79 71.65
CA GLU A 58 2.24 42.50 72.76
C GLU A 58 2.44 43.73 73.66
N THR A 59 2.35 43.52 74.99
CA THR A 59 2.72 44.54 75.98
C THR A 59 3.93 44.08 76.77
N SER A 60 4.60 44.99 77.48
CA SER A 60 5.83 44.70 78.24
C SER A 60 5.71 43.55 79.26
N ASP A 61 4.49 43.22 79.68
CA ASP A 61 4.15 42.26 80.72
C ASP A 61 3.14 41.19 80.27
N GLY A 62 2.75 41.16 78.98
CA GLY A 62 1.76 40.25 78.43
C GLY A 62 1.22 40.69 77.06
N GLY A 63 -0.08 40.93 76.96
CA GLY A 63 -0.69 41.37 75.71
C GLY A 63 -2.08 42.01 75.87
N PHE A 64 -2.51 42.72 74.84
CA PHE A 64 -3.82 43.36 74.74
C PHE A 64 -4.57 42.85 73.51
N LEU A 65 -5.76 42.29 73.75
CA LEU A 65 -6.66 41.76 72.73
C LEU A 65 -7.88 42.67 72.64
N GLU A 66 -8.01 43.41 71.54
CA GLU A 66 -9.20 44.25 71.31
C GLU A 66 -10.45 43.38 71.14
N TRP A 67 -11.63 43.92 71.52
CA TRP A 67 -12.88 43.18 71.35
C TRP A 67 -13.13 42.79 69.89
N GLU A 68 -12.77 43.66 68.94
CA GLU A 68 -12.85 43.37 67.51
C GLU A 68 -11.96 42.19 67.12
N GLY A 69 -10.73 42.12 67.63
CA GLY A 69 -9.84 40.99 67.41
C GLY A 69 -10.28 39.70 68.10
N PHE A 70 -10.88 39.80 69.28
CA PHE A 70 -11.47 38.65 69.99
C PHE A 70 -12.61 38.03 69.17
N TYR A 71 -13.63 38.80 68.79
CA TYR A 71 -14.75 38.26 68.00
C TYR A 71 -14.34 37.91 66.56
N GLY A 72 -13.38 38.64 65.98
CA GLY A 72 -12.77 38.30 64.69
C GLY A 72 -12.13 36.91 64.74
N SER A 73 -11.30 36.63 65.75
CA SER A 73 -10.67 35.31 65.93
C SER A 73 -11.67 34.17 66.12
N LEU A 74 -12.81 34.43 66.79
CA LEU A 74 -13.89 33.45 66.95
C LEU A 74 -14.62 33.16 65.63
N SER A 75 -14.82 34.18 64.78
CA SER A 75 -15.46 34.00 63.47
C SER A 75 -14.59 33.18 62.50
N THR A 76 -13.26 33.37 62.53
CA THR A 76 -12.31 32.61 61.71
C THR A 76 -12.14 31.16 62.21
N ALA A 77 -12.21 30.93 63.53
CA ALA A 77 -12.12 29.60 64.14
C ALA A 77 -13.32 28.68 63.84
N MET A 78 -14.48 29.23 63.47
CA MET A 78 -15.64 28.43 63.05
C MET A 78 -15.38 27.63 61.75
N ALA A 79 -14.43 28.04 60.91
CA ALA A 79 -14.05 27.31 59.70
C ALA A 79 -13.24 26.01 59.98
N GLU A 80 -12.66 25.87 61.19
CA GLU A 80 -11.80 24.73 61.56
C GLU A 80 -12.44 23.72 62.53
N MET A 81 -13.76 23.76 62.75
CA MET A 81 -14.47 22.89 63.71
C MET A 81 -13.89 22.93 65.14
N ARG A 82 -13.58 24.11 65.69
CA ARG A 82 -13.28 24.29 67.12
C ARG A 82 -14.44 25.01 67.81
N SER A 83 -14.74 24.66 69.05
CA SER A 83 -15.89 25.24 69.75
C SER A 83 -15.58 26.68 70.18
N MET A 84 -16.57 27.57 70.06
CA MET A 84 -16.45 28.98 70.48
C MET A 84 -16.04 29.13 71.96
N ASP A 85 -16.34 28.10 72.76
CA ASP A 85 -16.09 28.03 74.19
C ASP A 85 -14.62 27.79 74.56
N ASP A 86 -13.77 27.34 73.63
CA ASP A 86 -12.40 26.93 73.95
C ASP A 86 -11.48 28.13 74.26
N LEU A 87 -11.55 29.21 73.46
CA LEU A 87 -10.77 30.44 73.69
C LEU A 87 -11.40 31.31 74.78
N ALA A 88 -12.73 31.49 74.75
CA ALA A 88 -13.46 32.23 75.78
C ALA A 88 -13.29 31.58 77.17
N GLY A 89 -13.31 30.24 77.23
CA GLY A 89 -13.04 29.45 78.43
C GLY A 89 -11.57 29.49 78.86
N ALA A 90 -10.61 29.48 77.93
CA ALA A 90 -9.19 29.65 78.26
C ALA A 90 -8.88 31.04 78.84
N LEU A 91 -9.57 32.07 78.36
CA LEU A 91 -9.56 33.42 78.92
C LEU A 91 -10.51 33.56 80.12
N GLN A 92 -11.30 32.54 80.45
CA GLN A 92 -12.29 32.45 81.53
C GLN A 92 -13.37 33.58 81.50
N LEU A 93 -13.69 34.13 80.32
CA LEU A 93 -14.61 35.27 80.16
C LEU A 93 -16.04 34.97 80.67
N PRO A 94 -16.86 36.00 80.97
CA PRO A 94 -18.26 35.79 81.36
C PRO A 94 -19.06 35.03 80.28
N GLU A 95 -20.10 34.32 80.73
CA GLU A 95 -21.02 33.58 79.84
C GLU A 95 -21.75 34.52 78.88
N GLU A 96 -22.20 33.96 77.75
CA GLU A 96 -22.95 34.72 76.76
C GLU A 96 -24.33 35.12 77.28
N THR A 97 -24.74 36.34 76.95
CA THR A 97 -26.07 36.82 77.34
C THR A 97 -27.16 36.06 76.60
N SER A 98 -28.21 35.71 77.32
CA SER A 98 -29.43 35.14 76.74
C SER A 98 -30.42 36.22 76.28
N ALA A 99 -30.10 37.50 76.47
CA ALA A 99 -30.98 38.61 76.11
C ALA A 99 -30.92 38.95 74.63
N GLN A 100 -32.08 39.29 74.04
CA GLN A 100 -32.21 39.82 72.68
C GLN A 100 -32.07 41.34 72.68
N ILE A 101 -31.35 41.88 71.70
CA ILE A 101 -31.27 43.33 71.47
C ILE A 101 -32.63 43.84 71.00
N VAL A 102 -33.19 44.86 71.66
CA VAL A 102 -34.41 45.53 71.20
C VAL A 102 -34.02 46.79 70.43
N LEU A 103 -34.35 46.83 69.14
CA LEU A 103 -34.07 47.96 68.26
C LEU A 103 -35.32 48.80 68.01
N ARG A 104 -35.13 50.12 68.04
CA ARG A 104 -36.16 51.09 67.71
C ARG A 104 -35.64 52.08 66.67
N SER A 105 -36.50 52.44 65.74
CA SER A 105 -36.25 53.48 64.76
C SER A 105 -36.79 54.84 65.21
N GLU A 106 -36.10 55.89 64.82
CA GLU A 106 -36.58 57.28 64.89
C GLU A 106 -36.48 57.91 63.49
N GLY A 107 -37.60 58.43 62.97
CA GLY A 107 -37.71 58.97 61.61
C GLY A 107 -37.98 57.91 60.54
N THR A 108 -38.04 58.32 59.27
CA THR A 108 -38.19 57.44 58.10
C THR A 108 -36.88 57.30 57.33
N LEU A 109 -36.71 56.25 56.51
CA LEU A 109 -35.47 56.01 55.74
C LEU A 109 -35.04 57.17 54.82
N ILE A 110 -35.96 58.07 54.46
CA ILE A 110 -35.70 59.22 53.58
C ILE A 110 -35.14 60.40 54.40
N ASP A 111 -35.38 60.45 55.71
CA ASP A 111 -35.03 61.57 56.56
C ASP A 111 -33.53 61.56 56.91
N ALA A 112 -32.87 62.72 56.82
CA ALA A 112 -31.49 62.88 57.28
C ALA A 112 -31.34 62.62 58.80
N GLY A 113 -32.43 62.77 59.55
CA GLY A 113 -32.50 62.48 60.99
C GLY A 113 -32.72 61.01 61.34
N PHE A 114 -32.81 60.11 60.35
CA PHE A 114 -33.08 58.70 60.59
C PHE A 114 -31.99 58.05 61.46
N SER A 115 -32.41 57.45 62.57
CA SER A 115 -31.53 56.76 63.51
C SER A 115 -32.12 55.44 63.99
N ILE A 116 -31.23 54.52 64.35
CA ILE A 116 -31.57 53.23 64.94
C ILE A 116 -30.88 53.20 66.30
N ILE A 117 -31.66 52.96 67.35
CA ILE A 117 -31.18 52.96 68.73
C ILE A 117 -31.46 51.62 69.40
N ILE A 118 -30.59 51.25 70.33
CA ILE A 118 -30.80 50.10 71.22
C ILE A 118 -31.70 50.57 72.36
N ALA A 119 -32.96 50.14 72.36
CA ALA A 119 -33.97 50.55 73.32
C ALA A 119 -33.92 49.74 74.63
N GLY A 120 -33.28 48.58 74.63
CA GLY A 120 -33.10 47.73 75.81
C GLY A 120 -32.73 46.30 75.44
N TRP A 121 -32.68 45.44 76.46
CA TRP A 121 -32.30 44.02 76.34
C TRP A 121 -33.44 43.14 76.85
N ARG A 122 -34.01 42.31 75.98
CA ARG A 122 -35.16 41.44 76.28
C ARG A 122 -34.67 40.06 76.66
N TYR A 123 -34.83 39.68 77.93
CA TYR A 123 -34.44 38.35 78.41
C TYR A 123 -35.49 37.28 78.04
N PRO A 124 -35.18 35.98 78.17
CA PRO A 124 -36.10 34.89 77.85
C PRO A 124 -37.44 34.91 78.61
N ASP A 125 -37.48 35.59 79.77
CA ASP A 125 -38.70 35.87 80.54
C ASP A 125 -39.63 36.90 79.88
N GLY A 126 -39.21 37.49 78.76
CA GLY A 126 -39.95 38.47 77.98
C GLY A 126 -39.83 39.90 78.49
N ILE A 127 -39.14 40.15 79.60
CA ILE A 127 -38.99 41.47 80.22
C ILE A 127 -37.83 42.23 79.58
N VAL A 128 -38.08 43.48 79.18
CA VAL A 128 -37.04 44.38 78.66
C VAL A 128 -36.37 45.08 79.85
N ARG A 129 -35.07 44.88 80.00
CA ARG A 129 -34.23 45.48 81.05
C ARG A 129 -33.28 46.51 80.46
N SER A 130 -32.93 47.51 81.26
CA SER A 130 -31.84 48.44 80.95
C SER A 130 -30.57 47.93 81.60
N ALA A 131 -29.58 47.59 80.78
CA ALA A 131 -28.27 47.13 81.22
C ALA A 131 -27.18 48.04 80.66
N ARG A 132 -26.09 48.21 81.41
CA ARG A 132 -24.97 49.07 81.01
C ARG A 132 -24.06 48.26 80.10
N LEU A 133 -23.88 48.71 78.85
CA LEU A 133 -22.97 48.08 77.90
C LEU A 133 -21.60 48.78 77.95
N GLU A 134 -20.57 48.07 78.41
CA GLU A 134 -19.18 48.55 78.42
C GLU A 134 -18.30 47.63 77.57
N GLY A 135 -17.82 48.13 76.44
CA GLY A 135 -17.23 47.28 75.40
C GLY A 135 -18.24 46.25 74.92
N ALA A 136 -17.85 44.97 74.93
CA ALA A 136 -18.71 43.83 74.60
C ALA A 136 -19.31 43.11 75.83
N ILE A 137 -19.23 43.74 77.01
CA ILE A 137 -19.76 43.20 78.26
C ILE A 137 -21.01 43.97 78.66
N LEU A 138 -22.08 43.22 78.89
CA LEU A 138 -23.35 43.67 79.40
C LEU A 138 -23.35 43.53 80.93
N GLN A 139 -23.50 44.64 81.63
CA GLN A 139 -23.57 44.66 83.09
C GLN A 139 -25.01 44.92 83.54
N LEU A 140 -25.58 43.96 84.26
CA LEU A 140 -26.88 44.03 84.91
C LEU A 140 -26.68 43.74 86.41
N ASP A 141 -26.84 44.78 87.25
CA ASP A 141 -26.51 44.72 88.68
C ASP A 141 -25.08 44.19 88.92
N ASP A 142 -24.93 43.09 89.66
CA ASP A 142 -23.65 42.43 89.95
C ASP A 142 -23.28 41.33 88.93
N VAL A 143 -24.10 41.10 87.90
CA VAL A 143 -23.89 40.06 86.89
C VAL A 143 -23.29 40.67 85.62
N MET A 144 -22.20 40.06 85.16
CA MET A 144 -21.54 40.39 83.90
C MET A 144 -21.86 39.30 82.88
N GLU A 145 -22.39 39.68 81.74
CA GLU A 145 -22.67 38.80 80.61
C GLU A 145 -21.92 39.31 79.37
N ARG A 146 -21.50 38.42 78.48
CA ARG A 146 -20.80 38.77 77.23
C ARG A 146 -21.78 38.76 76.06
N LEU A 147 -21.62 39.65 75.09
CA LEU A 147 -22.42 39.60 73.86
C LEU A 147 -22.05 38.37 72.99
N THR A 148 -23.01 37.87 72.21
CA THR A 148 -22.70 36.91 71.15
C THR A 148 -21.95 37.59 69.99
N VAL A 149 -21.35 36.81 69.09
CA VAL A 149 -20.63 37.34 67.91
C VAL A 149 -21.57 38.21 67.07
N GLU A 150 -22.78 37.72 66.79
CA GLU A 150 -23.78 38.39 65.96
C GLU A 150 -24.29 39.67 66.64
N GLN A 151 -24.49 39.63 67.96
CA GLN A 151 -24.89 40.80 68.74
C GLN A 151 -23.81 41.88 68.77
N TRP A 152 -22.54 41.50 68.89
CA TRP A 152 -21.42 42.45 68.85
C TRP A 152 -21.31 43.14 67.49
N GLN A 153 -21.40 42.39 66.40
CA GLN A 153 -21.40 42.95 65.04
C GLN A 153 -22.55 43.94 64.84
N LEU A 154 -23.76 43.58 65.28
CA LEU A 154 -24.93 44.46 65.20
C LEU A 154 -24.73 45.77 65.99
N VAL A 155 -24.20 45.69 67.21
CA VAL A 155 -23.91 46.88 68.04
C VAL A 155 -22.88 47.79 67.36
N GLN A 156 -21.84 47.22 66.76
CA GLN A 156 -20.83 47.99 66.03
C GLN A 156 -21.42 48.68 64.80
N ALA A 157 -22.23 47.98 64.01
CA ALA A 157 -22.90 48.55 62.84
C ALA A 157 -23.83 49.72 63.24
N ILE A 158 -24.58 49.59 64.33
CA ILE A 158 -25.44 50.67 64.86
C ILE A 158 -24.61 51.86 65.36
N ARG A 159 -23.49 51.61 66.05
CA ARG A 159 -22.59 52.68 66.53
C ARG A 159 -21.96 53.44 65.37
N ALA A 160 -21.48 52.72 64.34
CA ALA A 160 -20.94 53.33 63.12
C ALA A 160 -22.01 54.16 62.40
N PHE A 161 -23.21 53.62 62.26
CA PHE A 161 -24.36 54.31 61.67
C PHE A 161 -24.77 55.58 62.42
N SER A 162 -24.69 55.59 63.75
CA SER A 162 -24.96 56.78 64.56
C SER A 162 -23.88 57.86 64.41
N ARG A 163 -22.62 57.46 64.23
CA ARG A 163 -21.44 58.36 64.18
C ARG A 163 -21.10 58.89 62.78
N ARG A 164 -21.81 58.47 61.74
CA ARG A 164 -21.58 58.91 60.36
C ARG A 164 -21.76 60.42 60.17
N PRO A 165 -20.92 61.07 59.33
CA PRO A 165 -21.02 62.50 59.03
C PRO A 165 -22.31 62.85 58.28
N ASP A 166 -22.75 64.11 58.35
CA ASP A 166 -24.01 64.59 57.75
C ASP A 166 -24.09 64.35 56.24
N ALA A 167 -22.95 64.32 55.55
CA ALA A 167 -22.88 64.04 54.10
C ALA A 167 -23.31 62.61 53.73
N GLU A 168 -23.32 61.67 54.67
CA GLU A 168 -23.69 60.25 54.48
C GLU A 168 -25.11 59.94 54.99
N ARG A 169 -25.89 60.98 55.31
CA ARG A 169 -27.26 60.90 55.82
C ARG A 169 -28.29 61.24 54.73
N ASP A 170 -28.20 60.53 53.60
CA ASP A 170 -29.14 60.63 52.47
C ASP A 170 -29.99 59.35 52.28
N ASP A 171 -31.02 59.41 51.43
CA ASP A 171 -31.96 58.29 51.18
C ASP A 171 -31.26 56.98 50.76
N LEU A 172 -30.28 57.05 49.85
CA LEU A 172 -29.59 55.85 49.36
C LEU A 172 -28.66 55.27 50.42
N SER A 173 -27.91 56.13 51.10
CA SER A 173 -26.98 55.75 52.17
C SER A 173 -27.73 55.18 53.39
N ASN A 174 -28.88 55.76 53.75
CA ASN A 174 -29.77 55.26 54.80
C ASN A 174 -30.31 53.87 54.49
N ARG A 175 -30.78 53.64 53.26
CA ARG A 175 -31.32 52.33 52.83
C ARG A 175 -30.24 51.26 52.79
N ARG A 176 -29.04 51.57 52.26
CA ARG A 176 -27.91 50.63 52.24
C ARG A 176 -27.48 50.23 53.64
N ALA A 177 -27.29 51.22 54.52
CA ALA A 177 -26.92 50.96 55.89
C ALA A 177 -28.00 50.18 56.64
N TRP A 178 -29.29 50.48 56.39
CA TRP A 178 -30.38 49.70 56.96
C TRP A 178 -30.41 48.26 56.43
N GLY A 179 -30.18 48.02 55.14
CA GLY A 179 -30.08 46.67 54.59
C GLY A 179 -29.02 45.83 55.31
N HIS A 180 -27.84 46.41 55.55
CA HIS A 180 -26.76 45.77 56.32
C HIS A 180 -27.13 45.55 57.80
N ILE A 181 -27.62 46.58 58.49
CA ILE A 181 -28.03 46.49 59.90
C ILE A 181 -29.15 45.47 60.09
N ARG A 182 -30.10 45.39 59.14
CA ARG A 182 -31.19 44.41 59.17
C ARG A 182 -30.66 42.99 59.04
N SER A 183 -29.72 42.74 58.14
CA SER A 183 -29.09 41.42 58.01
C SER A 183 -28.46 40.97 59.34
N LEU A 184 -27.68 41.86 59.97
CA LEU A 184 -27.08 41.61 61.28
C LEU A 184 -28.14 41.47 62.39
N ALA A 185 -29.23 42.23 62.33
CA ALA A 185 -30.32 42.16 63.30
C ALA A 185 -31.06 40.83 63.23
N LEU A 186 -31.27 40.29 62.03
CA LEU A 186 -31.88 38.97 61.85
C LEU A 186 -30.95 37.86 62.33
N ALA A 187 -29.64 37.94 62.03
CA ALA A 187 -28.63 37.00 62.50
C ALA A 187 -28.52 37.00 64.03
N ALA A 188 -28.59 38.17 64.67
CA ALA A 188 -28.54 38.31 66.13
C ALA A 188 -29.89 38.04 66.82
N HIS A 189 -30.92 37.64 66.09
CA HIS A 189 -32.29 37.47 66.58
C HIS A 189 -32.83 38.69 67.36
N ALA A 190 -32.49 39.89 66.90
CA ALA A 190 -32.92 41.15 67.51
C ALA A 190 -34.42 41.39 67.35
N ASN A 191 -35.03 42.03 68.34
CA ASN A 191 -36.42 42.44 68.31
C ASN A 191 -36.54 43.81 67.59
N LEU A 192 -37.23 43.84 66.46
CA LEU A 192 -37.42 45.03 65.64
C LEU A 192 -38.79 45.67 65.91
N ASP A 193 -38.88 47.00 65.89
CA ASP A 193 -40.18 47.69 65.86
C ASP A 193 -40.95 47.43 64.53
N ASP A 194 -42.21 47.87 64.47
CA ASP A 194 -43.10 47.61 63.32
C ASP A 194 -42.58 48.25 62.01
N PHE A 195 -41.94 49.42 62.09
CA PHE A 195 -41.39 50.10 60.91
C PHE A 195 -40.18 49.36 60.34
N LEU A 196 -39.25 48.97 61.20
CA LEU A 196 -38.07 48.20 60.83
C LEU A 196 -38.49 46.81 60.33
N THR A 197 -39.50 46.19 60.92
CA THR A 197 -40.01 44.89 60.48
C THR A 197 -40.48 44.92 59.02
N ARG A 198 -41.28 45.94 58.64
CA ARG A 198 -41.90 46.05 57.30
C ARG A 198 -41.00 46.63 56.21
N SER A 199 -39.96 47.37 56.58
CA SER A 199 -39.06 48.01 55.61
C SER A 199 -37.97 47.05 55.14
N VAL A 200 -38.30 46.18 54.16
CA VAL A 200 -37.33 45.19 53.64
C VAL A 200 -36.49 45.79 52.52
N VAL A 201 -35.23 46.10 52.83
CA VAL A 201 -34.23 46.52 51.85
C VAL A 201 -33.19 45.40 51.73
N VAL A 202 -33.00 44.91 50.50
CA VAL A 202 -32.00 43.89 50.16
C VAL A 202 -30.94 44.55 49.28
N THR A 203 -29.70 44.51 49.74
CA THR A 203 -28.51 44.92 48.99
C THR A 203 -27.71 43.65 48.70
N PRO A 204 -28.02 42.91 47.62
CA PRO A 204 -27.29 41.69 47.31
C PRO A 204 -25.85 42.05 46.92
N GLU A 205 -24.89 41.52 47.66
CA GLU A 205 -23.46 41.59 47.35
C GLU A 205 -23.05 40.41 46.46
N HIS A 206 -23.74 39.27 46.62
CA HIS A 206 -23.55 38.06 45.83
C HIS A 206 -24.74 37.78 44.91
N MET A 207 -24.45 37.16 43.77
CA MET A 207 -25.41 36.85 42.73
C MET A 207 -25.46 35.34 42.47
N LEU A 208 -26.66 34.82 42.31
CA LEU A 208 -26.90 33.43 41.93
C LEU A 208 -26.97 33.33 40.39
N LEU A 209 -26.43 32.24 39.85
CA LEU A 209 -26.52 31.92 38.42
C LEU A 209 -27.07 30.52 38.22
N ALA A 210 -27.91 30.35 37.19
CA ALA A 210 -28.32 29.05 36.67
C ALA A 210 -28.17 29.00 35.15
N PHE A 211 -27.84 27.81 34.62
CA PHE A 211 -27.71 27.58 33.18
C PHE A 211 -28.77 26.60 32.67
N ARG A 212 -29.31 26.87 31.48
CA ARG A 212 -30.22 25.95 30.77
C ARG A 212 -29.71 25.67 29.36
N ARG A 213 -29.47 24.40 29.02
CA ARG A 213 -29.12 23.96 27.65
C ARG A 213 -30.37 23.78 26.80
N SER A 214 -30.28 24.10 25.51
CA SER A 214 -31.30 23.80 24.49
C SER A 214 -30.71 22.94 23.37
N ALA A 215 -31.56 22.12 22.72
CA ALA A 215 -31.13 21.09 21.78
C ALA A 215 -30.40 21.64 20.55
N ILE A 216 -29.41 20.87 20.10
CA ILE A 216 -28.35 21.21 19.13
C ILE A 216 -28.93 21.69 17.79
N VAL A 217 -28.56 22.89 17.38
CA VAL A 217 -28.60 23.36 15.98
C VAL A 217 -27.17 23.30 15.45
N SER A 218 -26.99 23.06 14.15
CA SER A 218 -25.77 22.57 13.46
C SER A 218 -24.39 23.19 13.79
N ASP A 219 -24.29 24.21 14.62
CA ASP A 219 -23.07 24.97 14.96
C ASP A 219 -22.70 25.01 16.46
N GLY A 220 -23.23 24.11 17.30
CA GLY A 220 -22.76 23.90 18.69
C GLY A 220 -23.83 24.13 19.78
N PRO A 221 -23.48 23.97 21.07
CA PRO A 221 -24.43 24.07 22.18
C PRO A 221 -24.92 25.52 22.38
N VAL A 222 -26.22 25.69 22.64
CA VAL A 222 -26.84 26.97 23.03
C VAL A 222 -27.16 26.95 24.52
N VAL A 223 -26.66 27.94 25.25
CA VAL A 223 -26.81 28.08 26.71
C VAL A 223 -27.58 29.34 27.04
N GLU A 224 -28.61 29.23 27.87
CA GLU A 224 -29.34 30.35 28.49
C GLU A 224 -28.82 30.59 29.92
N ILE A 225 -28.54 31.85 30.25
CA ILE A 225 -28.03 32.29 31.56
C ILE A 225 -29.18 32.93 32.36
N ILE A 226 -29.40 32.48 33.58
CA ILE A 226 -30.48 32.95 34.45
C ILE A 226 -29.89 33.58 35.72
N PRO A 227 -29.95 34.92 35.86
CA PRO A 227 -29.50 35.63 37.06
C PRO A 227 -30.52 35.57 38.21
N GLY A 228 -30.04 35.59 39.46
CA GLY A 228 -30.89 35.67 40.67
C GLY A 228 -30.14 36.20 41.89
N PHE A 229 -30.86 36.40 43.00
CA PHE A 229 -30.32 36.85 44.28
C PHE A 229 -30.98 36.09 45.43
N ASP A 230 -30.24 35.85 46.51
CA ASP A 230 -30.80 35.22 47.70
C ASP A 230 -31.83 36.15 48.39
N GLY A 231 -32.92 35.56 48.89
CA GLY A 231 -34.03 36.30 49.50
C GLY A 231 -34.84 37.20 48.56
N VAL A 232 -34.57 37.20 47.25
CA VAL A 232 -35.32 37.99 46.25
C VAL A 232 -36.23 37.06 45.41
N PRO A 233 -37.55 37.32 45.34
CA PRO A 233 -38.46 36.48 44.56
C PRO A 233 -38.19 36.48 43.04
N ASP A 234 -38.55 35.38 42.36
CA ASP A 234 -38.42 35.20 40.90
C ASP A 234 -39.07 36.31 40.05
N VAL A 235 -40.04 37.03 40.62
CA VAL A 235 -40.68 38.20 40.00
C VAL A 235 -39.65 39.28 39.62
N TRP A 236 -38.52 39.33 40.32
CA TRP A 236 -37.38 40.20 39.98
C TRP A 236 -36.84 39.92 38.58
N LEU A 237 -36.72 38.65 38.17
CA LEU A 237 -36.19 38.29 36.85
C LEU A 237 -37.06 38.84 35.72
N ALA A 238 -38.38 38.79 35.90
CA ALA A 238 -39.34 39.38 34.96
C ALA A 238 -39.26 40.93 34.93
N ALA A 239 -38.99 41.57 36.08
CA ALA A 239 -38.74 43.01 36.16
C ALA A 239 -37.40 43.41 35.52
N PHE A 240 -36.37 42.58 35.68
CA PHE A 240 -35.09 42.71 35.00
C PHE A 240 -35.31 42.65 33.48
N ASP A 241 -35.91 41.60 32.94
CA ASP A 241 -36.10 41.45 31.48
C ASP A 241 -36.93 42.55 30.81
N ARG A 242 -37.91 43.10 31.53
CA ARG A 242 -38.78 44.16 31.01
C ARG A 242 -38.03 45.47 30.74
N ASN A 243 -36.99 45.75 31.52
CA ASN A 243 -36.21 46.98 31.40
C ASN A 243 -35.07 46.79 30.39
N SER A 244 -34.78 47.79 29.55
CA SER A 244 -33.68 47.70 28.56
C SER A 244 -32.29 47.86 29.18
N THR A 245 -32.19 48.47 30.36
CA THR A 245 -30.94 48.67 31.12
C THR A 245 -31.06 48.10 32.54
N VAL A 246 -29.94 47.99 33.25
CA VAL A 246 -29.92 47.52 34.64
C VAL A 246 -30.19 48.71 35.58
N LEU A 247 -31.31 48.67 36.29
CA LEU A 247 -31.69 49.74 37.23
C LEU A 247 -30.84 49.72 38.52
N PRO A 248 -30.56 50.88 39.15
CA PRO A 248 -29.96 50.94 40.49
C PRO A 248 -30.83 50.33 41.58
N ARG A 249 -32.16 50.31 41.37
CA ARG A 249 -33.14 49.85 42.34
C ARG A 249 -34.30 49.16 41.63
N TYR A 250 -34.77 48.05 42.19
CA TYR A 250 -36.01 47.39 41.81
C TYR A 250 -36.96 47.37 43.01
N ASP A 251 -38.15 47.94 42.85
CA ASP A 251 -39.20 47.94 43.87
C ASP A 251 -40.21 46.82 43.53
N LEU A 252 -40.20 45.74 44.32
CA LEU A 252 -41.02 44.56 44.10
C LEU A 252 -42.22 44.57 45.07
N SER A 253 -43.43 44.61 44.53
CA SER A 253 -44.66 44.58 45.33
C SER A 253 -45.07 43.13 45.62
N MET A 254 -45.09 42.74 46.89
CA MET A 254 -45.50 41.42 47.38
C MET A 254 -46.74 41.54 48.29
N PRO A 255 -47.53 40.48 48.49
CA PRO A 255 -48.70 40.48 49.38
C PRO A 255 -48.34 40.86 50.84
N GLU A 256 -47.14 40.51 51.29
CA GLU A 256 -46.62 40.79 52.64
C GLU A 256 -45.87 42.13 52.79
N GLY A 257 -45.63 42.89 51.72
CA GLY A 257 -44.92 44.18 51.77
C GLY A 257 -44.18 44.53 50.47
N ILE A 258 -43.39 45.61 50.51
CA ILE A 258 -42.53 46.03 49.39
C ILE A 258 -41.10 45.58 49.69
N ILE A 259 -40.51 44.80 48.79
CA ILE A 259 -39.09 44.44 48.83
C ILE A 259 -38.34 45.37 47.88
N GLN A 260 -37.34 46.07 48.40
CA GLN A 260 -36.49 46.95 47.60
C GLN A 260 -35.14 46.29 47.37
N VAL A 261 -34.79 46.02 46.12
CA VAL A 261 -33.50 45.44 45.73
C VAL A 261 -32.60 46.55 45.21
N LEU A 262 -31.51 46.85 45.93
CA LEU A 262 -30.53 47.86 45.56
C LEU A 262 -29.31 47.19 44.91
N ILE A 263 -29.06 47.49 43.64
CA ILE A 263 -27.97 46.88 42.87
C ILE A 263 -26.67 47.65 43.11
N THR A 264 -25.64 46.94 43.57
CA THR A 264 -24.28 47.49 43.75
C THR A 264 -23.59 47.73 42.40
N PRO A 265 -22.56 48.60 42.33
CA PRO A 265 -21.83 48.84 41.10
C PRO A 265 -21.26 47.56 40.46
N GLN A 266 -20.67 46.67 41.26
CA GLN A 266 -20.07 45.42 40.79
C GLN A 266 -21.13 44.46 40.20
N VAL A 267 -22.23 44.26 40.93
CA VAL A 267 -23.36 43.43 40.46
C VAL A 267 -23.96 43.99 39.17
N ARG A 268 -24.03 45.33 39.05
CA ARG A 268 -24.51 45.98 37.83
C ARG A 268 -23.65 45.60 36.62
N THR A 269 -22.32 45.63 36.73
CA THR A 269 -21.41 45.28 35.62
C THR A 269 -21.67 43.88 35.08
N VAL A 270 -21.81 42.91 35.99
CA VAL A 270 -22.09 41.50 35.65
C VAL A 270 -23.46 41.36 34.99
N LEU A 271 -24.50 42.01 35.56
CA LEU A 271 -25.84 42.01 34.99
C LEU A 271 -25.90 42.68 33.61
N GLU A 272 -25.13 43.74 33.36
CA GLU A 272 -25.03 44.39 32.05
C GLU A 272 -24.38 43.47 31.02
N SER A 273 -23.36 42.70 31.41
CA SER A 273 -22.73 41.68 30.56
C SER A 273 -23.75 40.63 30.10
N ILE A 274 -24.60 40.15 31.01
CA ILE A 274 -25.71 39.22 30.71
C ILE A 274 -26.77 39.89 29.83
N LYS A 275 -27.12 41.16 30.10
CA LYS A 275 -28.12 41.94 29.35
C LYS A 275 -27.76 42.12 27.88
N ARG A 276 -26.45 42.21 27.55
CA ARG A 276 -25.96 42.32 26.17
C ARG A 276 -26.24 41.08 25.34
N MET A 277 -26.53 39.94 25.97
CA MET A 277 -26.85 38.70 25.28
C MET A 277 -28.36 38.67 24.93
N PRO A 278 -28.74 38.55 23.65
CA PRO A 278 -30.15 38.51 23.25
C PRO A 278 -30.90 37.37 23.94
N GLY A 279 -31.92 37.71 24.74
CA GLY A 279 -32.67 36.72 25.53
C GLY A 279 -31.81 35.93 26.54
N ARG A 280 -30.66 36.48 26.94
CA ARG A 280 -29.65 35.84 27.80
C ARG A 280 -29.08 34.53 27.24
N ARG A 281 -29.08 34.37 25.91
CA ARG A 281 -28.62 33.16 25.22
C ARG A 281 -27.31 33.38 24.48
N VAL A 282 -26.46 32.35 24.49
CA VAL A 282 -25.16 32.33 23.84
C VAL A 282 -24.94 30.99 23.13
N ALA A 283 -24.25 31.00 21.98
CA ALA A 283 -23.97 29.83 21.16
C ALA A 283 -22.48 29.77 20.75
N GLY A 284 -22.01 28.58 20.36
CA GLY A 284 -20.66 28.36 19.81
C GLY A 284 -19.54 28.61 20.82
N ALA A 285 -18.38 29.13 20.35
CA ALA A 285 -17.18 29.30 21.17
C ALA A 285 -17.37 30.13 22.45
N ARG A 286 -18.30 31.11 22.44
CA ARG A 286 -18.60 31.92 23.63
C ARG A 286 -19.44 31.13 24.65
N ALA A 287 -20.29 30.22 24.20
CA ALA A 287 -21.03 29.32 25.09
C ALA A 287 -20.08 28.30 25.75
N GLU A 288 -19.11 27.79 24.99
CA GLU A 288 -18.05 26.92 25.53
C GLU A 288 -17.19 27.63 26.58
N ALA A 289 -16.78 28.87 26.31
CA ALA A 289 -16.02 29.68 27.27
C ALA A 289 -16.81 29.90 28.58
N ILE A 290 -18.12 30.18 28.47
CA ILE A 290 -19.00 30.36 29.63
C ILE A 290 -19.16 29.05 30.42
N LEU A 291 -19.32 27.89 29.75
CA LEU A 291 -19.44 26.61 30.46
C LEU A 291 -18.12 26.16 31.10
N ARG A 292 -16.97 26.58 30.57
CA ARG A 292 -15.66 26.22 31.13
C ARG A 292 -15.27 27.12 32.30
N ASN A 293 -15.49 28.43 32.19
CA ASN A 293 -15.18 29.39 33.24
C ASN A 293 -16.15 30.58 33.16
N PRO A 294 -17.34 30.47 33.78
CA PRO A 294 -18.34 31.53 33.76
C PRO A 294 -17.84 32.87 34.30
N MET A 295 -17.00 32.84 35.33
CA MET A 295 -16.48 34.03 35.99
C MET A 295 -15.58 34.82 35.03
N ALA A 296 -14.62 34.16 34.38
CA ALA A 296 -13.77 34.82 33.39
C ALA A 296 -14.55 35.34 32.17
N ALA A 297 -15.62 34.64 31.76
CA ALA A 297 -16.40 35.01 30.59
C ALA A 297 -17.39 36.17 30.83
N LEU A 298 -17.81 36.39 32.08
CA LEU A 298 -18.79 37.43 32.44
C LEU A 298 -18.15 38.78 32.80
N GLY A 299 -16.85 38.81 33.14
CA GLY A 299 -16.06 40.03 33.38
C GLY A 299 -15.24 39.96 34.68
N GLU A 300 -14.37 40.94 34.92
CA GLU A 300 -13.50 40.96 36.11
C GLU A 300 -14.31 41.02 37.42
N ASP A 301 -15.34 41.86 37.47
CA ASP A 301 -16.24 42.00 38.63
C ASP A 301 -17.03 40.72 38.96
N ALA A 302 -17.09 39.73 38.05
CA ALA A 302 -17.77 38.47 38.29
C ALA A 302 -17.06 37.60 39.35
N GLN A 303 -15.77 37.84 39.60
CA GLN A 303 -15.02 37.13 40.64
C GLN A 303 -15.42 37.55 42.06
N GLU A 304 -15.84 38.80 42.24
CA GLU A 304 -16.25 39.33 43.54
C GLU A 304 -17.73 39.04 43.84
N VAL A 305 -18.53 38.87 42.79
CA VAL A 305 -20.00 38.78 42.89
C VAL A 305 -20.52 37.33 42.88
N LEU A 306 -19.79 36.39 42.28
CA LEU A 306 -20.21 34.99 42.16
C LEU A 306 -19.41 34.09 43.11
N ASP A 307 -20.09 33.17 43.79
CA ASP A 307 -19.44 32.16 44.63
C ASP A 307 -18.85 31.02 43.76
N PRO A 308 -17.52 30.78 43.80
CA PRO A 308 -16.88 29.68 43.08
C PRO A 308 -17.52 28.31 43.33
N LYS A 309 -17.92 28.00 44.59
CA LYS A 309 -18.50 26.70 44.94
C LYS A 309 -19.88 26.52 44.29
N GLN A 310 -20.69 27.59 44.32
CA GLN A 310 -22.00 27.58 43.69
C GLN A 310 -21.88 27.38 42.16
N ILE A 311 -20.89 27.99 41.53
CA ILE A 311 -20.64 27.83 40.09
C ILE A 311 -20.27 26.38 39.74
N GLU A 312 -19.43 25.72 40.53
CA GLU A 312 -19.08 24.31 40.34
C GLU A 312 -20.33 23.41 40.43
N GLU A 313 -21.18 23.60 41.44
CA GLU A 313 -22.42 22.84 41.61
C GLU A 313 -23.40 23.05 40.44
N VAL A 314 -23.51 24.29 39.96
CA VAL A 314 -24.40 24.65 38.85
C VAL A 314 -23.90 24.09 37.51
N LEU A 315 -22.57 24.07 37.28
CA LEU A 315 -21.97 23.46 36.09
C LEU A 315 -22.09 21.93 36.12
N ALA A 316 -21.91 21.31 37.28
CA ALA A 316 -22.11 19.88 37.48
C ALA A 316 -23.57 19.47 37.20
N GLY A 317 -24.54 20.24 37.72
CA GLY A 317 -25.97 20.04 37.47
C GLY A 317 -26.40 20.28 36.02
N ALA A 318 -25.65 21.07 35.24
CA ALA A 318 -25.90 21.35 33.83
C ALA A 318 -25.33 20.28 32.86
N GLY A 319 -24.70 19.22 33.38
CA GLY A 319 -24.25 18.06 32.61
C GLY A 319 -22.97 18.29 31.79
N VAL A 320 -22.00 19.00 32.36
CA VAL A 320 -20.68 19.23 31.74
C VAL A 320 -19.62 18.39 32.45
N LEU A 321 -19.61 17.07 32.19
CA LEU A 321 -18.46 16.23 32.50
C LEU A 321 -17.64 16.13 31.22
N PHE A 322 -16.54 16.88 31.14
CA PHE A 322 -15.60 16.73 30.04
C PHE A 322 -14.84 15.41 30.20
N GLU A 323 -14.61 14.71 29.09
CA GLU A 323 -13.93 13.42 29.11
C GLU A 323 -12.55 13.56 28.47
N ARG A 324 -11.56 12.86 29.03
CA ARG A 324 -10.22 12.73 28.45
C ARG A 324 -10.12 11.43 27.68
N PHE A 325 -9.32 11.42 26.62
CA PHE A 325 -8.98 10.21 25.89
C PHE A 325 -7.49 9.91 25.94
N THR A 326 -7.15 8.63 26.10
CA THR A 326 -5.78 8.11 26.06
C THR A 326 -5.69 6.95 25.07
N PRO A 327 -4.73 6.94 24.13
CA PRO A 327 -4.59 5.83 23.20
C PRO A 327 -4.16 4.55 23.91
N ARG A 328 -4.78 3.42 23.55
CA ARG A 328 -4.42 2.08 24.01
C ARG A 328 -4.03 1.22 22.82
N VAL A 329 -2.79 0.76 22.81
CA VAL A 329 -2.24 -0.09 21.76
C VAL A 329 -1.83 -1.41 22.39
N VAL A 330 -2.40 -2.51 21.89
CA VAL A 330 -2.12 -3.86 22.38
C VAL A 330 -1.21 -4.59 21.40
N TRP A 331 -0.13 -5.14 21.90
CA TRP A 331 0.83 -5.96 21.15
C TRP A 331 0.76 -7.41 21.65
N ASP A 332 1.03 -8.37 20.78
CA ASP A 332 1.19 -9.78 21.18
C ASP A 332 2.62 -10.08 21.69
N ALA A 333 2.86 -11.33 22.09
CA ALA A 333 4.15 -11.79 22.60
C ALA A 333 5.27 -11.78 21.54
N GLU A 334 4.91 -11.75 20.25
CA GLU A 334 5.84 -11.69 19.12
C GLU A 334 6.04 -10.25 18.59
N GLY A 335 5.44 -9.24 19.22
CA GLY A 335 5.57 -7.83 18.82
C GLY A 335 4.64 -7.39 17.68
N ARG A 336 3.58 -8.15 17.37
CA ARG A 336 2.54 -7.78 16.40
C ARG A 336 1.43 -6.98 17.08
N LEU A 337 0.89 -5.98 16.37
CA LEU A 337 -0.13 -5.09 16.88
C LEU A 337 -1.52 -5.73 16.70
N LEU A 338 -2.21 -6.00 17.81
CA LEU A 338 -3.53 -6.65 17.81
C LEU A 338 -4.68 -5.64 17.71
N HIS A 339 -4.69 -4.65 18.61
CA HIS A 339 -5.80 -3.70 18.74
C HIS A 339 -5.31 -2.28 18.99
N ILE A 340 -5.99 -1.32 18.36
CA ILE A 340 -5.87 0.12 18.63
C ILE A 340 -7.20 0.54 19.24
N GLY A 341 -7.16 1.22 20.38
CA GLY A 341 -8.35 1.70 21.06
C GLY A 341 -8.13 3.04 21.74
N LEU A 342 -9.23 3.64 22.19
CA LEU A 342 -9.25 4.85 22.99
C LEU A 342 -9.82 4.50 24.36
N LEU A 343 -9.05 4.78 25.40
CA LEU A 343 -9.53 4.77 26.78
C LEU A 343 -10.15 6.15 27.06
N ILE A 344 -11.45 6.19 27.33
CA ILE A 344 -12.18 7.40 27.69
C ILE A 344 -12.43 7.41 29.20
N GLU A 345 -12.11 8.54 29.84
CA GLU A 345 -12.23 8.72 31.29
C GLU A 345 -12.83 10.10 31.61
N PRO A 346 -13.76 10.20 32.57
CA PRO A 346 -14.29 11.48 33.04
C PRO A 346 -13.23 12.30 33.78
N GLU A 347 -13.28 13.62 33.63
CA GLU A 347 -12.39 14.56 34.30
C GLU A 347 -12.88 14.91 35.72
N GLY A 348 -12.05 14.67 36.75
CA GLY A 348 -12.26 15.23 38.10
C GLY A 348 -12.96 14.34 39.15
N ALA A 349 -13.27 13.08 38.88
CA ALA A 349 -13.87 12.20 39.90
C ALA A 349 -12.81 11.45 40.73
N GLU A 350 -12.61 11.83 41.99
CA GLU A 350 -11.99 10.96 42.99
C GLU A 350 -12.94 9.79 43.30
N GLY A 351 -12.88 8.71 42.52
CA GLY A 351 -13.66 7.49 42.76
C GLY A 351 -13.71 6.51 41.58
N LEU A 352 -14.17 5.28 41.86
CA LEU A 352 -14.47 4.24 40.85
C LEU A 352 -15.64 4.70 39.96
N GLN A 353 -15.36 5.44 38.88
CA GLN A 353 -16.29 5.61 37.77
C GLN A 353 -15.76 4.91 36.51
N SER A 354 -16.72 4.50 35.67
CA SER A 354 -16.49 3.61 34.52
C SER A 354 -15.50 4.20 33.54
N SER A 355 -14.36 3.55 33.38
CA SER A 355 -13.49 3.73 32.23
C SER A 355 -13.95 2.80 31.11
N GLU A 356 -14.16 3.35 29.91
CA GLU A 356 -14.56 2.58 28.75
C GLU A 356 -13.43 2.57 27.72
N ILE A 357 -13.07 1.39 27.23
CA ILE A 357 -12.11 1.24 26.13
C ILE A 357 -12.89 0.97 24.86
N HIS A 358 -12.85 1.94 23.94
CA HIS A 358 -13.39 1.78 22.61
C HIS A 358 -12.31 1.25 21.68
N TRP A 359 -12.42 -0.02 21.28
CA TRP A 359 -11.57 -0.60 20.24
C TRP A 359 -12.03 -0.12 18.87
N LEU A 360 -11.11 0.40 18.07
CA LEU A 360 -11.41 1.06 16.80
C LEU A 360 -10.88 0.24 15.62
N SER A 361 -11.63 0.26 14.51
CA SER A 361 -11.14 -0.16 13.19
C SER A 361 -10.22 0.89 12.57
N ASP A 362 -9.44 0.51 11.56
CA ASP A 362 -8.43 1.37 10.93
C ASP A 362 -9.05 2.66 10.35
N GLU A 363 -10.21 2.55 9.68
CA GLU A 363 -10.97 3.70 9.17
C GLU A 363 -11.49 4.61 10.29
N GLN A 364 -11.91 4.04 11.43
CA GLN A 364 -12.37 4.81 12.58
C GLN A 364 -11.21 5.56 13.26
N VAL A 365 -10.01 4.99 13.29
CA VAL A 365 -8.81 5.66 13.80
C VAL A 365 -8.41 6.83 12.91
N GLU A 366 -8.40 6.66 11.58
CA GLU A 366 -8.10 7.75 10.63
C GLU A 366 -9.11 8.90 10.75
N ASN A 367 -10.40 8.59 10.76
CA ASN A 367 -11.46 9.59 10.89
C ASN A 367 -11.38 10.34 12.23
N PHE A 368 -11.09 9.62 13.32
CA PHE A 368 -10.85 10.23 14.63
C PHE A 368 -9.67 11.22 14.60
N ILE A 369 -8.53 10.80 14.05
CA ILE A 369 -7.33 11.66 13.94
C ILE A 369 -7.66 12.93 13.15
N GLU A 370 -8.27 12.80 11.96
CA GLU A 370 -8.63 13.97 11.14
C GLU A 370 -9.58 14.93 11.87
N ARG A 371 -10.56 14.39 12.58
CA ARG A 371 -11.56 15.18 13.30
C ARG A 371 -10.94 15.99 14.43
N VAL A 372 -10.04 15.38 15.20
CA VAL A 372 -9.33 16.07 16.29
C VAL A 372 -8.34 17.10 15.72
N GLU A 373 -7.65 16.80 14.62
CA GLU A 373 -6.75 17.76 13.97
C GLU A 373 -7.47 18.98 13.41
N ARG A 374 -8.63 18.81 12.77
CA ARG A 374 -9.46 19.93 12.33
C ARG A 374 -9.90 20.80 13.51
N ALA A 375 -10.21 20.19 14.64
CA ALA A 375 -10.57 20.92 15.85
C ALA A 375 -9.37 21.68 16.46
N ILE A 376 -8.17 21.10 16.47
CA ILE A 376 -6.93 21.78 16.86
C ILE A 376 -6.65 22.97 15.93
N GLN A 377 -6.75 22.77 14.60
CA GLN A 377 -6.57 23.83 13.60
C GLN A 377 -7.58 24.96 13.77
N ALA A 378 -8.81 24.64 14.15
CA ALA A 378 -9.87 25.59 14.44
C ALA A 378 -9.79 26.20 15.86
N GLN A 379 -8.70 25.94 16.61
CA GLN A 379 -8.49 26.40 17.99
C GLN A 379 -9.63 26.03 18.96
N ARG A 380 -10.32 24.92 18.69
CA ARG A 380 -11.39 24.41 19.57
C ARG A 380 -10.77 23.72 20.77
N GLN A 381 -11.46 23.80 21.91
CA GLN A 381 -11.03 23.16 23.16
C GLN A 381 -11.70 21.80 23.38
N LEU A 382 -12.72 21.47 22.58
CA LEU A 382 -13.53 20.27 22.70
C LEU A 382 -13.79 19.64 21.32
N VAL A 383 -13.90 18.31 21.30
CA VAL A 383 -14.29 17.52 20.12
C VAL A 383 -15.40 16.56 20.50
N ALA A 384 -16.58 16.77 19.91
CA ALA A 384 -17.66 15.80 19.99
C ALA A 384 -17.31 14.58 19.13
N TRP A 385 -17.29 13.38 19.74
CA TRP A 385 -17.03 12.10 19.05
C TRP A 385 -17.82 10.96 19.71
N ASN A 386 -18.65 10.25 18.95
CA ASN A 386 -19.47 9.11 19.40
C ASN A 386 -20.30 9.33 20.69
N GLY A 387 -20.80 10.55 20.90
CA GLY A 387 -21.59 10.90 22.10
C GLY A 387 -20.76 11.39 23.29
N HIS A 388 -19.44 11.42 23.15
CA HIS A 388 -18.48 11.95 24.12
C HIS A 388 -18.02 13.37 23.74
N ASP A 389 -17.87 14.24 24.74
CA ASP A 389 -17.29 15.58 24.58
C ASP A 389 -15.83 15.53 25.07
N LEU A 390 -14.91 15.30 24.13
CA LEU A 390 -13.49 15.05 24.42
C LEU A 390 -12.67 16.34 24.51
N ALA A 391 -11.91 16.50 25.59
CA ALA A 391 -11.05 17.67 25.81
C ALA A 391 -9.76 17.64 24.96
N ILE A 392 -9.47 18.75 24.27
CA ILE A 392 -8.17 18.99 23.60
C ILE A 392 -7.21 19.64 24.61
N ARG A 393 -6.07 18.98 24.87
CA ARG A 393 -5.03 19.37 25.83
C ARG A 393 -3.65 19.42 25.19
N GLY A 394 -2.65 19.82 25.98
CA GLY A 394 -1.24 19.85 25.57
C GLY A 394 -0.69 18.48 25.14
N GLU A 395 -1.21 17.38 25.69
CA GLU A 395 -0.82 15.99 25.36
C GLU A 395 -1.55 15.43 24.12
N THR A 396 -2.61 16.10 23.65
CA THR A 396 -3.42 15.63 22.52
C THR A 396 -2.61 15.42 21.24
N PRO A 397 -1.65 16.29 20.85
CA PRO A 397 -0.79 16.04 19.70
C PRO A 397 0.07 14.78 19.84
N GLU A 398 0.55 14.46 21.04
CA GLU A 398 1.33 13.24 21.30
C GLU A 398 0.44 11.99 21.19
N HIS A 399 -0.78 12.04 21.73
CA HIS A 399 -1.76 10.96 21.58
C HIS A 399 -2.10 10.68 20.10
N LEU A 400 -2.27 11.73 19.29
CA LEU A 400 -2.48 11.60 17.85
C LEU A 400 -1.25 11.00 17.14
N HIS A 401 -0.03 11.34 17.59
CA HIS A 401 1.20 10.75 17.06
C HIS A 401 1.27 9.24 17.36
N VAL A 402 0.98 8.82 18.60
CA VAL A 402 0.93 7.39 18.99
C VAL A 402 -0.08 6.62 18.15
N LEU A 403 -1.30 7.17 17.93
CA LEU A 403 -2.31 6.53 17.09
C LEU A 403 -1.86 6.40 15.63
N ARG A 404 -1.16 7.41 15.08
CA ARG A 404 -0.60 7.35 13.73
C ARG A 404 0.51 6.32 13.60
N GLU A 405 1.42 6.24 14.57
CA GLU A 405 2.50 5.27 14.54
C GLU A 405 1.95 3.84 14.69
N ALA A 406 0.99 3.64 15.59
CA ALA A 406 0.28 2.37 15.74
C ALA A 406 -0.43 1.94 14.43
N LEU A 407 -1.15 2.87 13.79
CA LEU A 407 -1.82 2.61 12.50
C LEU A 407 -0.80 2.29 11.39
N ARG A 408 0.31 3.04 11.31
CA ARG A 408 1.40 2.75 10.36
C ARG A 408 2.05 1.41 10.63
N ALA A 409 2.31 1.05 11.89
CA ALA A 409 2.90 -0.22 12.27
C ALA A 409 1.97 -1.39 11.91
N LYS A 410 0.66 -1.25 12.16
CA LYS A 410 -0.35 -2.23 11.79
C LYS A 410 -0.45 -2.40 10.27
N HIS A 411 -0.46 -1.30 9.51
CA HIS A 411 -0.42 -1.34 8.05
C HIS A 411 0.88 -1.95 7.52
N ALA A 412 2.04 -1.63 8.10
CA ALA A 412 3.32 -2.22 7.73
C ALA A 412 3.39 -3.73 8.02
N GLN A 413 2.75 -4.19 9.11
CA GLN A 413 2.60 -5.62 9.41
C GLN A 413 1.64 -6.33 8.43
N MET A 414 0.60 -5.65 7.95
CA MET A 414 -0.30 -6.19 6.92
C MET A 414 0.28 -6.15 5.49
N GLU A 415 1.17 -5.19 5.19
CA GLU A 415 1.79 -5.04 3.86
C GLU A 415 3.13 -5.76 3.70
N GLY A 416 3.77 -6.18 4.80
CA GLY A 416 5.06 -6.85 4.79
C GLY A 416 5.01 -8.34 4.40
N ILE A 417 6.12 -8.86 3.89
CA ILE A 417 6.29 -10.30 3.62
C ILE A 417 7.25 -10.86 4.67
N GLY A 418 6.69 -11.62 5.62
CA GLY A 418 7.44 -12.28 6.68
C GLY A 418 8.10 -13.58 6.20
N TYR A 419 9.26 -13.90 6.78
CA TYR A 419 10.02 -15.11 6.46
C TYR A 419 9.21 -16.39 6.66
N GLU A 420 8.53 -16.54 7.80
CA GLU A 420 7.75 -17.74 8.14
C GLU A 420 6.63 -18.02 7.14
N ARG A 421 5.93 -16.98 6.68
CA ARG A 421 4.87 -17.10 5.68
C ARG A 421 5.39 -17.62 4.35
N VAL A 422 6.57 -17.16 3.91
CA VAL A 422 7.15 -17.61 2.62
C VAL A 422 7.67 -19.04 2.74
N HIS A 423 8.17 -19.45 3.91
CA HIS A 423 8.69 -20.80 4.15
C HIS A 423 7.64 -21.82 4.59
N ASP A 424 6.39 -21.40 4.78
CA ASP A 424 5.27 -22.31 4.96
C ASP A 424 5.00 -23.07 3.65
N LEU A 425 5.36 -24.35 3.57
CA LEU A 425 5.11 -25.14 2.38
C LEU A 425 3.62 -25.42 2.15
N GLY A 426 2.78 -25.28 3.17
CA GLY A 426 1.33 -25.51 3.09
C GLY A 426 0.58 -24.51 2.22
N ILE A 427 1.16 -23.33 1.98
CA ILE A 427 0.56 -22.34 1.06
C ILE A 427 0.87 -22.61 -0.42
N TYR A 428 1.79 -23.53 -0.75
CA TYR A 428 2.16 -23.86 -2.13
C TYR A 428 1.58 -25.21 -2.59
N SER A 429 1.68 -25.48 -3.89
CA SER A 429 1.20 -26.74 -4.49
C SER A 429 1.90 -27.95 -3.86
N GLU A 430 1.19 -29.07 -3.75
CA GLU A 430 1.77 -30.37 -3.33
C GLU A 430 2.93 -30.82 -4.24
N ARG A 431 3.05 -30.23 -5.44
CA ARG A 431 4.17 -30.43 -6.35
C ARG A 431 5.47 -29.75 -5.90
N ILE A 432 5.44 -28.94 -4.84
CA ILE A 432 6.62 -28.24 -4.30
C ILE A 432 7.24 -29.09 -3.18
N ALA A 433 8.51 -29.47 -3.36
CA ALA A 433 9.25 -30.25 -2.38
C ALA A 433 9.85 -29.40 -1.25
N GLY A 434 10.14 -28.12 -1.53
CA GLY A 434 10.80 -27.22 -0.59
C GLY A 434 11.26 -25.92 -1.23
N ILE A 435 12.01 -25.11 -0.49
CA ILE A 435 12.66 -23.88 -0.99
C ILE A 435 14.16 -24.09 -0.96
N GLY A 436 14.83 -23.88 -2.09
CA GLY A 436 16.27 -24.06 -2.18
C GLY A 436 16.86 -23.55 -3.49
N GLN A 437 18.13 -23.87 -3.73
CA GLN A 437 18.80 -23.45 -4.96
C GLN A 437 18.44 -24.39 -6.11
N ASP A 438 18.23 -23.81 -7.27
CA ASP A 438 17.85 -24.56 -8.44
C ASP A 438 19.04 -25.39 -8.96
N THR A 439 18.89 -26.70 -9.02
CA THR A 439 19.86 -27.57 -9.69
C THR A 439 19.64 -27.48 -11.20
N VAL A 440 20.72 -27.26 -11.96
CA VAL A 440 20.65 -27.24 -13.42
C VAL A 440 20.21 -28.61 -13.90
N LEU A 441 18.94 -28.73 -14.32
CA LEU A 441 18.37 -29.96 -14.86
C LEU A 441 19.06 -30.31 -16.20
N HIS A 442 19.94 -31.29 -16.17
CA HIS A 442 20.50 -31.90 -17.38
C HIS A 442 19.50 -32.92 -17.95
N VAL A 443 18.59 -32.46 -18.81
CA VAL A 443 17.63 -33.33 -19.48
C VAL A 443 18.33 -34.11 -20.60
N SER A 444 18.97 -35.23 -20.24
CA SER A 444 19.68 -36.10 -21.19
C SER A 444 18.75 -36.65 -22.28
N ALA A 445 17.45 -36.81 -21.98
CA ALA A 445 16.42 -37.30 -22.90
C ALA A 445 15.97 -36.27 -23.96
N VAL A 446 16.21 -34.97 -23.75
CA VAL A 446 15.95 -33.90 -24.74
C VAL A 446 17.21 -33.60 -25.56
N GLY A 447 18.31 -34.34 -25.31
CA GLY A 447 19.49 -34.33 -26.14
C GLY A 447 19.16 -34.67 -27.59
N ARG A 448 19.77 -33.93 -28.50
CA ARG A 448 19.93 -34.31 -29.91
C ARG A 448 20.35 -35.77 -29.98
N ASP A 449 19.83 -36.49 -30.97
CA ASP A 449 20.28 -37.84 -31.26
C ASP A 449 21.81 -37.87 -31.28
N LYS A 450 22.38 -38.48 -30.24
CA LYS A 450 23.82 -38.75 -30.14
C LYS A 450 24.26 -39.90 -31.05
N GLU A 451 23.47 -40.19 -32.09
CA GLU A 451 23.83 -41.07 -33.20
C GLU A 451 23.72 -40.24 -34.49
N GLY A 452 24.61 -39.27 -34.63
CA GLY A 452 24.74 -38.45 -35.84
C GLY A 452 25.52 -37.14 -35.67
N ASP A 453 25.58 -36.59 -34.45
CA ASP A 453 26.16 -35.26 -34.20
C ASP A 453 27.66 -35.35 -33.82
N VAL A 454 28.53 -35.57 -34.81
CA VAL A 454 29.95 -35.19 -34.75
C VAL A 454 30.19 -34.19 -35.88
N TRP A 455 29.89 -32.91 -35.63
CA TRP A 455 30.12 -31.86 -36.64
C TRP A 455 31.52 -31.21 -36.55
N PHE A 456 32.28 -31.52 -35.50
CA PHE A 456 33.72 -31.27 -35.43
C PHE A 456 34.36 -32.36 -34.56
N PRO A 457 35.57 -32.86 -34.87
CA PRO A 457 36.26 -33.78 -33.97
C PRO A 457 36.42 -33.16 -32.59
N GLU A 458 36.12 -33.94 -31.54
CA GLU A 458 36.47 -33.58 -30.17
C GLU A 458 38.00 -33.41 -30.06
N GLN A 459 38.40 -32.38 -29.31
CA GLN A 459 39.76 -31.88 -29.07
C GLN A 459 40.28 -30.88 -30.10
N ILE A 460 39.87 -29.62 -29.94
CA ILE A 460 40.74 -28.50 -30.31
C ILE A 460 41.82 -28.45 -29.22
N PRO A 461 43.11 -28.68 -29.51
CA PRO A 461 44.16 -28.56 -28.51
C PRO A 461 44.14 -27.15 -27.92
N GLU A 462 44.30 -27.01 -26.61
CA GLU A 462 44.64 -25.72 -26.03
C GLU A 462 46.05 -25.35 -26.52
N PHE A 463 46.21 -24.13 -27.05
CA PHE A 463 47.51 -23.64 -27.51
C PHE A 463 47.92 -22.44 -26.66
N ILE A 464 49.16 -22.43 -26.16
CA ILE A 464 49.78 -21.20 -25.66
C ILE A 464 50.34 -20.44 -26.86
N VAL A 465 50.04 -19.16 -26.90
CA VAL A 465 50.58 -18.22 -27.89
C VAL A 465 51.91 -17.71 -27.33
N TYR A 466 53.02 -18.15 -27.93
CA TYR A 466 54.38 -17.82 -27.50
C TYR A 466 55.14 -17.17 -28.65
N THR A 467 55.81 -16.05 -28.41
CA THR A 467 56.64 -15.39 -29.43
C THR A 467 58.12 -15.60 -29.08
N PRO A 468 58.86 -16.41 -29.86
CA PRO A 468 60.30 -16.57 -29.72
C PRO A 468 61.06 -15.24 -29.77
N GLU A 469 62.17 -15.13 -29.04
CA GLU A 469 63.06 -13.97 -29.15
C GLU A 469 63.65 -13.90 -30.58
N GLY A 470 63.35 -12.80 -31.28
CA GLY A 470 63.80 -12.58 -32.66
C GLY A 470 62.76 -12.87 -33.75
N ARG A 471 61.50 -13.20 -33.39
CA ARG A 471 60.39 -13.38 -34.35
C ARG A 471 59.31 -12.32 -34.17
N GLU A 472 58.81 -11.75 -35.27
CA GLU A 472 57.73 -10.74 -35.24
C GLU A 472 56.33 -11.33 -35.03
N LEU A 473 56.14 -12.62 -35.29
CA LEU A 473 54.83 -13.29 -35.24
C LEU A 473 54.81 -14.39 -34.17
N PRO A 474 53.75 -14.44 -33.35
CA PRO A 474 53.61 -15.45 -32.30
C PRO A 474 53.35 -16.84 -32.88
N VAL A 475 53.90 -17.86 -32.24
CA VAL A 475 53.73 -19.28 -32.57
C VAL A 475 52.80 -19.94 -31.56
N ARG A 476 51.95 -20.85 -32.04
CA ARG A 476 50.99 -21.58 -31.20
C ARG A 476 51.56 -22.94 -30.81
N ILE A 477 51.74 -23.16 -29.52
CA ILE A 477 52.31 -24.41 -28.98
C ILE A 477 51.21 -25.18 -28.24
N PRO A 478 50.91 -26.43 -28.61
CA PRO A 478 49.88 -27.23 -27.95
C PRO A 478 50.28 -27.52 -26.49
N THR A 479 49.32 -27.45 -25.56
CA THR A 479 49.55 -27.66 -24.12
C THR A 479 49.15 -29.04 -23.62
N ASP A 480 48.46 -29.83 -24.44
CA ASP A 480 48.06 -31.17 -24.04
C ASP A 480 49.30 -32.09 -23.92
N PRO A 481 49.36 -32.97 -22.91
CA PRO A 481 50.54 -33.79 -22.64
C PRO A 481 50.95 -34.72 -23.78
N GLU A 482 49.99 -35.16 -24.60
CA GLU A 482 50.22 -36.11 -25.70
C GLU A 482 50.92 -35.42 -26.89
N ASN A 483 50.45 -34.22 -27.28
CA ASN A 483 51.07 -33.44 -28.34
C ASN A 483 52.39 -32.80 -27.91
N LEU A 484 52.55 -32.43 -26.63
CA LEU A 484 53.85 -32.02 -26.08
C LEU A 484 54.90 -33.14 -26.16
N ALA A 485 54.51 -34.39 -25.87
CA ALA A 485 55.40 -35.54 -25.99
C ALA A 485 55.77 -35.83 -27.46
N LYS A 486 54.83 -35.67 -28.41
CA LYS A 486 55.09 -35.79 -29.85
C LYS A 486 56.05 -34.69 -30.35
N LEU A 487 55.83 -33.44 -29.93
CA LEU A 487 56.68 -32.30 -30.27
C LEU A 487 58.12 -32.48 -29.74
N GLU A 488 58.28 -32.97 -28.49
CA GLU A 488 59.59 -33.26 -27.90
C GLU A 488 60.33 -34.38 -28.64
N LYS A 489 59.62 -35.45 -29.01
CA LYS A 489 60.18 -36.56 -29.77
C LYS A 489 60.66 -36.10 -31.15
N SER A 490 59.83 -35.33 -31.86
CA SER A 490 60.21 -34.76 -33.16
C SER A 490 61.39 -33.81 -33.04
N ALA A 491 61.50 -33.01 -31.96
CA ALA A 491 62.64 -32.14 -31.73
C ALA A 491 63.94 -32.93 -31.50
N TRP A 492 63.90 -34.02 -30.73
CA TRP A 492 65.05 -34.91 -30.55
C TRP A 492 65.47 -35.64 -31.83
N GLU A 493 64.50 -36.07 -32.64
CA GLU A 493 64.77 -36.70 -33.94
C GLU A 493 65.29 -35.72 -35.00
N ALA A 494 64.90 -34.44 -34.95
CA ALA A 494 65.46 -33.38 -35.78
C ALA A 494 66.90 -33.06 -35.33
N LYS A 495 67.15 -33.05 -34.01
CA LYS A 495 68.50 -32.86 -33.43
C LYS A 495 69.47 -33.96 -33.84
N SER A 496 69.03 -35.22 -33.87
CA SER A 496 69.88 -36.34 -34.28
C SER A 496 70.16 -36.37 -35.79
N ARG A 497 69.31 -35.70 -36.59
CA ARG A 497 69.48 -35.52 -38.04
C ARG A 497 70.23 -34.24 -38.43
N GLY A 498 70.61 -33.41 -37.45
CA GLY A 498 71.33 -32.15 -37.69
C GLY A 498 70.47 -31.02 -38.23
N GLU A 499 69.14 -31.12 -38.09
CA GLU A 499 68.18 -30.10 -38.52
C GLU A 499 68.06 -29.00 -37.46
N THR A 500 67.96 -27.74 -37.88
CA THR A 500 67.92 -26.58 -36.98
C THR A 500 66.53 -26.27 -36.44
N ASP A 501 65.48 -26.71 -37.15
CA ASP A 501 64.09 -26.34 -36.88
C ASP A 501 63.17 -27.56 -36.91
N VAL A 502 62.19 -27.60 -36.01
CA VAL A 502 61.14 -28.62 -35.98
C VAL A 502 59.78 -27.99 -36.22
N GLN A 503 58.93 -28.69 -36.97
CA GLN A 503 57.56 -28.26 -37.20
C GLN A 503 56.67 -28.59 -35.99
N VAL A 504 55.86 -27.62 -35.56
CA VAL A 504 54.96 -27.81 -34.41
C VAL A 504 53.73 -28.62 -34.82
N PRO A 505 53.43 -29.76 -34.15
CA PRO A 505 52.29 -30.62 -34.47
C PRO A 505 50.98 -29.83 -34.52
N GLY A 506 50.23 -30.01 -35.61
CA GLY A 506 48.95 -29.31 -35.83
C GLY A 506 49.06 -27.89 -36.37
N THR A 507 50.27 -27.40 -36.68
CA THR A 507 50.48 -26.07 -37.29
C THR A 507 51.49 -26.12 -38.46
N SER A 508 51.51 -25.06 -39.26
CA SER A 508 52.54 -24.84 -40.30
C SER A 508 53.81 -24.17 -39.77
N ASP A 509 53.86 -23.85 -38.48
CA ASP A 509 54.96 -23.08 -37.89
C ASP A 509 56.16 -23.99 -37.56
N LYS A 510 57.35 -23.49 -37.85
CA LYS A 510 58.64 -24.11 -37.48
C LYS A 510 59.29 -23.33 -36.34
N LEU A 511 59.86 -24.05 -35.38
CA LEU A 511 60.57 -23.51 -34.23
C LEU A 511 61.98 -24.13 -34.14
N PRO A 512 62.99 -23.37 -33.71
CA PRO A 512 64.33 -23.91 -33.49
C PRO A 512 64.31 -25.09 -32.50
N VAL A 513 65.03 -26.16 -32.84
CA VAL A 513 65.02 -27.42 -32.06
C VAL A 513 65.42 -27.20 -30.60
N ASP A 514 66.44 -26.38 -30.35
CA ASP A 514 66.91 -26.07 -29.00
C ASP A 514 65.91 -25.24 -28.17
N GLU A 515 65.06 -24.45 -28.84
CA GLU A 515 64.03 -23.65 -28.20
C GLU A 515 62.81 -24.50 -27.83
N VAL A 516 62.43 -25.44 -28.70
CA VAL A 516 61.36 -26.42 -28.43
C VAL A 516 61.72 -27.32 -27.25
N LEU A 517 62.96 -27.81 -27.16
CA LEU A 517 63.41 -28.63 -26.04
C LEU A 517 63.42 -27.84 -24.71
N ARG A 518 63.72 -26.54 -24.73
CA ARG A 518 63.60 -25.65 -23.56
C ARG A 518 62.14 -25.42 -23.14
N LEU A 519 61.25 -25.20 -24.10
CA LEU A 519 59.82 -24.95 -23.86
C LEU A 519 59.11 -26.16 -23.28
N VAL A 520 59.31 -27.35 -23.87
CA VAL A 520 58.75 -28.59 -23.32
C VAL A 520 59.31 -28.88 -21.93
N GLY A 521 60.61 -28.62 -21.72
CA GLY A 521 61.25 -28.74 -20.41
C GLY A 521 60.64 -27.80 -19.36
N ARG A 522 60.26 -26.58 -19.72
CA ARG A 522 59.57 -25.64 -18.80
C ARG A 522 58.13 -26.01 -18.50
N LEU A 523 57.39 -26.52 -19.49
CA LEU A 523 55.99 -26.91 -19.34
C LEU A 523 55.80 -28.24 -18.60
N LYS A 524 56.85 -29.07 -18.48
CA LYS A 524 56.84 -30.35 -17.75
C LYS A 524 57.29 -30.26 -16.29
N VAL A 525 57.75 -29.11 -15.79
CA VAL A 525 58.19 -28.97 -14.39
C VAL A 525 57.00 -28.54 -13.50
N PRO A 526 56.67 -29.29 -12.43
CA PRO A 526 55.68 -28.85 -11.46
C PRO A 526 56.26 -27.71 -10.60
N MET A 527 55.70 -26.51 -10.71
CA MET A 527 56.13 -25.35 -9.91
C MET A 527 55.69 -25.50 -8.45
N GLY A 528 56.66 -25.82 -7.58
CA GLY A 528 56.62 -25.59 -6.14
C GLY A 528 57.59 -24.48 -5.74
N GLU A 529 57.09 -23.55 -4.92
CA GLU A 529 57.78 -22.56 -4.08
C GLU A 529 58.46 -21.32 -4.72
N ALA A 530 57.70 -20.20 -4.63
CA ALA A 530 58.04 -18.85 -4.16
C ALA A 530 59.38 -18.16 -4.53
N GLY A 531 59.26 -16.94 -5.08
CA GLY A 531 60.28 -15.89 -4.95
C GLY A 531 60.18 -14.76 -5.98
N ASN A 532 59.34 -13.75 -5.74
CA ASN A 532 59.34 -12.50 -6.49
C ASN A 532 60.21 -11.47 -5.73
N PRO A 533 61.07 -10.67 -6.38
CA PRO A 533 60.85 -9.22 -6.23
C PRO A 533 61.24 -8.34 -7.45
N LYS A 534 60.32 -7.39 -7.71
CA LYS A 534 60.53 -5.98 -8.08
C LYS A 534 60.91 -5.61 -9.52
N SER A 535 59.91 -5.08 -10.23
CA SER A 535 60.06 -4.03 -11.24
C SER A 535 59.96 -2.64 -10.56
N PRO A 536 60.72 -1.61 -10.99
CA PRO A 536 60.45 -0.23 -10.61
C PRO A 536 59.56 0.50 -11.63
N ASP A 537 58.45 1.01 -11.11
CA ASP A 537 57.73 2.26 -11.36
C ASP A 537 57.93 3.04 -12.67
N SER A 538 56.80 3.35 -13.31
CA SER A 538 56.09 4.64 -13.20
C SER A 538 55.15 4.80 -14.41
N GLY A 539 53.90 5.24 -14.33
CA GLY A 539 53.07 5.74 -13.25
C GLY A 539 51.90 6.49 -13.92
N LEU A 540 50.67 6.20 -13.52
CA LEU A 540 49.57 7.17 -13.26
C LEU A 540 48.21 6.45 -13.11
N GLU A 541 47.93 6.16 -11.83
CA GLU A 541 46.70 6.31 -11.04
C GLU A 541 45.37 5.56 -11.36
N LYS A 542 45.03 4.66 -10.42
CA LYS A 542 43.71 4.09 -10.08
C LYS A 542 43.17 4.75 -8.78
N PRO A 543 41.88 4.60 -8.45
CA PRO A 543 41.46 4.37 -7.05
C PRO A 543 40.57 3.11 -6.92
N LYS A 544 41.04 2.05 -6.26
CA LYS A 544 40.91 1.67 -4.83
C LYS A 544 39.83 0.58 -4.60
N ASP A 545 40.31 -0.66 -4.57
CA ASP A 545 39.64 -1.77 -3.87
C ASP A 545 39.86 -1.64 -2.35
N LYS A 546 38.80 -1.93 -1.58
CA LYS A 546 38.89 -2.32 -0.17
C LYS A 546 38.65 -3.82 -0.08
N GLU A 547 39.58 -4.52 0.58
CA GLU A 547 39.50 -5.92 0.97
C GLU A 547 38.17 -6.24 1.68
N ARG A 548 37.61 -7.42 1.37
CA ARG A 548 36.63 -8.10 2.21
C ARG A 548 37.01 -9.57 2.33
N ASP A 549 37.07 -10.01 3.58
CA ASP A 549 37.21 -11.39 4.05
C ASP A 549 36.48 -12.39 3.15
N SER A 550 37.21 -13.46 2.82
CA SER A 550 36.66 -14.63 2.14
C SER A 550 35.99 -15.57 3.14
N THR A 551 34.77 -15.23 3.52
CA THR A 551 33.74 -16.26 3.78
C THR A 551 33.26 -16.81 2.43
N PRO A 552 32.91 -18.10 2.33
CA PRO A 552 32.50 -18.70 1.06
C PRO A 552 31.25 -17.98 0.52
N ARG A 553 31.32 -17.48 -0.71
CA ARG A 553 30.16 -16.89 -1.40
C ARG A 553 29.14 -17.99 -1.70
N GLN A 554 28.19 -18.22 -0.80
CA GLN A 554 26.88 -18.78 -1.13
C GLN A 554 26.03 -17.64 -1.72
N SER A 555 25.57 -17.73 -2.98
CA SER A 555 24.61 -16.74 -3.51
C SER A 555 24.01 -17.16 -4.86
N GLY A 556 23.28 -18.28 -4.90
CA GLY A 556 22.16 -18.43 -5.84
C GLY A 556 20.87 -18.02 -5.11
N SER A 557 20.02 -17.17 -5.72
CA SER A 557 18.69 -16.89 -5.17
C SER A 557 17.94 -18.20 -5.01
N LYS A 558 17.31 -18.41 -3.85
CA LYS A 558 16.45 -19.58 -3.65
C LYS A 558 15.22 -19.48 -4.57
N THR A 559 14.63 -20.62 -4.87
CA THR A 559 13.41 -20.82 -5.64
C THR A 559 12.59 -21.94 -5.00
N LEU A 560 11.31 -22.05 -5.37
CA LEU A 560 10.50 -23.23 -5.04
C LEU A 560 11.02 -24.45 -5.83
N ILE A 561 11.41 -25.51 -5.13
CA ILE A 561 11.86 -26.78 -5.72
C ILE A 561 10.65 -27.55 -6.20
N LEU A 562 10.58 -27.78 -7.52
CA LEU A 562 9.50 -28.52 -8.17
C LEU A 562 9.83 -30.01 -8.18
N LEU A 563 8.88 -30.87 -7.76
CA LEU A 563 8.90 -32.30 -8.06
C LEU A 563 8.66 -32.49 -9.57
N ASP A 564 9.71 -32.87 -10.30
CA ASP A 564 9.68 -33.05 -11.73
C ASP A 564 9.40 -34.50 -12.13
N ASN A 565 9.03 -34.72 -13.38
CA ASN A 565 8.76 -36.06 -13.91
C ASN A 565 9.77 -36.45 -15.00
N ILE A 566 11.01 -35.97 -14.90
CA ILE A 566 11.97 -36.08 -16.01
C ILE A 566 12.56 -37.49 -16.06
N ASP A 567 13.26 -37.91 -15.01
CA ASP A 567 13.94 -39.20 -14.96
C ASP A 567 13.04 -40.31 -14.39
N GLN A 568 12.24 -39.96 -13.39
CA GLN A 568 11.22 -40.79 -12.76
C GLN A 568 9.94 -39.97 -12.52
N VAL A 569 8.86 -40.57 -12.03
CA VAL A 569 7.63 -39.84 -11.71
C VAL A 569 7.65 -39.42 -10.24
N ASP A 570 8.11 -38.21 -9.93
CA ASP A 570 8.12 -37.68 -8.56
C ASP A 570 6.77 -37.08 -8.14
N TYR A 571 5.90 -36.72 -9.10
CA TYR A 571 4.57 -36.18 -8.82
C TYR A 571 3.52 -36.64 -9.83
N GLU A 572 2.42 -37.22 -9.34
CA GLU A 572 1.35 -37.76 -10.18
C GLU A 572 -0.03 -37.33 -9.67
N GLU A 573 -0.84 -36.81 -10.59
CA GLU A 573 -2.27 -36.61 -10.37
C GLU A 573 -3.04 -37.68 -11.16
N LYS A 574 -3.33 -38.82 -10.52
CA LYS A 574 -3.94 -39.99 -11.19
C LYS A 574 -5.32 -39.71 -11.73
N ARG A 575 -5.44 -39.60 -13.06
CA ARG A 575 -6.73 -39.55 -13.75
C ARG A 575 -7.46 -40.88 -13.62
N ARG A 576 -8.66 -40.90 -13.04
CA ARG A 576 -9.50 -42.10 -12.98
C ARG A 576 -10.12 -42.41 -14.35
N ILE A 577 -10.32 -43.69 -14.66
CA ILE A 577 -10.84 -44.13 -15.96
C ILE A 577 -12.36 -43.95 -15.98
N ALA A 578 -12.82 -42.76 -16.38
CA ALA A 578 -14.16 -42.54 -16.92
C ALA A 578 -14.16 -41.24 -17.73
N LEU A 579 -13.93 -41.35 -19.04
CA LEU A 579 -14.01 -40.19 -19.96
C LEU A 579 -15.05 -40.43 -21.07
N SER A 580 -15.85 -41.48 -20.95
CA SER A 580 -16.90 -41.87 -21.89
C SER A 580 -18.30 -41.55 -21.35
N GLY A 581 -18.49 -40.33 -20.86
CA GLY A 581 -19.82 -39.79 -20.53
C GLY A 581 -20.42 -39.03 -21.71
N GLU A 582 -21.75 -38.97 -21.79
CA GLU A 582 -22.43 -38.09 -22.76
C GLU A 582 -22.07 -36.63 -22.47
N ARG A 583 -21.69 -35.90 -23.53
CA ARG A 583 -21.38 -34.47 -23.44
C ARG A 583 -22.68 -33.70 -23.25
N THR A 584 -22.79 -32.96 -22.16
CA THR A 584 -23.92 -32.04 -21.94
C THR A 584 -23.81 -30.83 -22.86
N ALA A 585 -24.95 -30.19 -23.14
CA ALA A 585 -24.98 -28.95 -23.91
C ALA A 585 -24.20 -27.83 -23.19
N ALA A 586 -23.60 -26.94 -23.98
CA ALA A 586 -22.84 -25.80 -23.44
C ALA A 586 -23.75 -24.91 -22.60
N ARG A 587 -23.35 -24.66 -21.34
CA ARG A 587 -23.95 -23.61 -20.53
C ARG A 587 -23.37 -22.28 -20.98
N VAL A 588 -24.08 -21.58 -21.86
CA VAL A 588 -23.65 -20.27 -22.37
C VAL A 588 -23.90 -19.21 -21.30
N PRO A 589 -22.90 -18.40 -20.90
CA PRO A 589 -23.07 -17.42 -19.85
C PRO A 589 -24.03 -16.30 -20.26
N ALA A 590 -24.88 -15.87 -19.33
CA ALA A 590 -25.88 -14.82 -19.54
C ALA A 590 -25.24 -13.43 -19.72
N CYS A 591 -24.02 -13.23 -19.23
CA CYS A 591 -23.29 -11.97 -19.33
C CYS A 591 -22.65 -11.70 -20.70
N ILE A 592 -22.84 -12.57 -21.70
CA ILE A 592 -22.49 -12.22 -23.09
C ILE A 592 -23.44 -11.10 -23.55
N ARG A 593 -22.90 -10.03 -24.13
CA ARG A 593 -23.69 -8.88 -24.58
C ARG A 593 -24.76 -9.28 -25.60
N SER A 594 -25.91 -8.62 -25.53
CA SER A 594 -27.04 -8.84 -26.42
C SER A 594 -26.63 -8.69 -27.90
N GLY A 595 -26.98 -9.67 -28.74
CA GLY A 595 -26.66 -9.68 -30.17
C GLY A 595 -25.34 -10.37 -30.53
N LEU A 596 -24.58 -10.84 -29.55
CA LEU A 596 -23.38 -11.65 -29.76
C LEU A 596 -23.66 -13.10 -29.34
N SER A 597 -23.13 -14.07 -30.09
CA SER A 597 -23.31 -15.49 -29.77
C SER A 597 -22.10 -16.32 -30.16
N LEU A 598 -21.82 -17.35 -29.38
CA LEU A 598 -20.84 -18.37 -29.72
C LEU A 598 -21.26 -19.10 -31.01
N LEU A 599 -20.32 -19.27 -31.93
CA LEU A 599 -20.46 -20.12 -33.12
C LEU A 599 -20.64 -21.60 -32.73
N PRO A 600 -21.17 -22.47 -33.61
CA PRO A 600 -21.43 -23.87 -33.28
C PRO A 600 -20.21 -24.61 -32.70
N HIS A 601 -19.05 -24.52 -33.34
CA HIS A 601 -17.82 -25.13 -32.81
C HIS A 601 -17.39 -24.48 -31.49
N GLN A 602 -17.58 -23.18 -31.31
CA GLN A 602 -17.23 -22.51 -30.06
C GLN A 602 -18.10 -23.01 -28.91
N ARG A 603 -19.41 -23.26 -29.16
CA ARG A 603 -20.31 -23.87 -28.18
C ARG A 603 -19.84 -25.28 -27.81
N GLU A 604 -19.49 -26.11 -28.80
CA GLU A 604 -18.94 -27.45 -28.54
C GLU A 604 -17.65 -27.40 -27.72
N GLY A 605 -16.78 -26.43 -27.98
CA GLY A 605 -15.54 -26.26 -27.23
C GLY A 605 -15.78 -25.83 -25.79
N VAL A 606 -16.73 -24.93 -25.56
CA VAL A 606 -17.16 -24.53 -24.21
C VAL A 606 -17.80 -25.71 -23.46
N ALA A 607 -18.70 -26.45 -24.11
CA ALA A 607 -19.30 -27.65 -23.53
C ALA A 607 -18.23 -28.68 -23.14
N TRP A 608 -17.23 -28.88 -24.00
CA TRP A 608 -16.12 -29.80 -23.74
C TRP A 608 -15.26 -29.36 -22.54
N LEU A 609 -14.92 -28.08 -22.44
CA LEU A 609 -14.21 -27.53 -21.28
C LEU A 609 -15.03 -27.66 -19.99
N GLN A 610 -16.32 -27.35 -20.03
CA GLN A 610 -17.25 -27.50 -18.90
C GLN A 610 -17.37 -28.96 -18.44
N HIS A 611 -17.43 -29.89 -19.39
CA HIS A 611 -17.46 -31.32 -19.09
C HIS A 611 -16.18 -31.76 -18.35
N LEU A 612 -15.00 -31.45 -18.89
CA LEU A 612 -13.73 -31.79 -18.24
C LEU A 612 -13.57 -31.12 -16.87
N TYR A 613 -14.00 -29.86 -16.74
CA TYR A 613 -13.98 -29.14 -15.48
C TYR A 613 -14.93 -29.78 -14.44
N GLY A 614 -16.09 -30.27 -14.85
CA GLY A 614 -17.03 -30.99 -13.98
C GLY A 614 -16.46 -32.29 -13.45
N LEU A 615 -15.64 -33.00 -14.23
CA LEU A 615 -14.99 -34.26 -13.83
C LEU A 615 -13.78 -34.07 -12.90
N ARG A 616 -13.41 -32.83 -12.56
CA ARG A 616 -12.21 -32.54 -11.75
C ARG A 616 -12.25 -33.16 -10.36
N SER A 617 -13.42 -33.19 -9.73
CA SER A 617 -13.57 -33.69 -8.37
C SER A 617 -13.59 -35.22 -8.35
N ASP A 618 -14.58 -35.82 -9.03
CA ASP A 618 -14.87 -37.25 -8.93
C ASP A 618 -13.83 -38.14 -9.64
N PHE A 619 -13.29 -37.64 -10.76
CA PHE A 619 -12.40 -38.39 -11.65
C PHE A 619 -10.98 -37.83 -11.74
N GLN A 620 -10.67 -36.78 -10.96
CA GLN A 620 -9.35 -36.17 -10.90
C GLN A 620 -8.83 -35.69 -12.26
N VAL A 621 -9.74 -35.19 -13.11
CA VAL A 621 -9.38 -34.52 -14.38
C VAL A 621 -8.87 -33.12 -14.07
N ARG A 622 -7.61 -32.83 -14.41
CA ARG A 622 -6.90 -31.63 -13.93
C ARG A 622 -6.66 -30.59 -15.01
N GLY A 623 -6.96 -30.91 -16.27
CA GLY A 623 -6.81 -29.95 -17.34
C GLY A 623 -7.16 -30.42 -18.74
N ALA A 624 -6.86 -29.57 -19.70
CA ALA A 624 -7.21 -29.71 -21.11
C ALA A 624 -6.19 -29.02 -22.02
N ILE A 625 -5.99 -29.55 -23.22
CA ILE A 625 -5.25 -28.92 -24.31
C ILE A 625 -6.25 -28.47 -25.38
N LEU A 626 -6.42 -27.16 -25.51
CA LEU A 626 -7.20 -26.55 -26.58
C LEU A 626 -6.25 -26.22 -27.75
N ALA A 627 -6.18 -27.17 -28.69
CA ALA A 627 -5.30 -27.16 -29.85
C ALA A 627 -6.03 -26.77 -31.16
N ASP A 628 -7.09 -25.96 -31.06
CA ASP A 628 -7.79 -25.44 -32.25
C ASP A 628 -6.87 -24.59 -33.12
N ASP A 629 -7.13 -24.66 -34.43
CA ASP A 629 -6.48 -23.82 -35.41
C ASP A 629 -6.59 -22.32 -35.09
N MET A 630 -5.60 -21.56 -35.54
CA MET A 630 -5.45 -20.16 -35.17
C MET A 630 -6.58 -19.31 -35.75
N GLY A 631 -7.21 -18.44 -34.95
CA GLY A 631 -8.30 -17.59 -35.43
C GLY A 631 -9.70 -18.20 -35.36
N LEU A 632 -9.88 -19.40 -34.78
CA LEU A 632 -11.18 -20.00 -34.48
C LEU A 632 -11.90 -19.42 -33.23
N GLY A 633 -11.29 -18.43 -32.58
CA GLY A 633 -11.86 -17.74 -31.41
C GLY A 633 -11.65 -18.51 -30.09
N LYS A 634 -10.43 -18.98 -29.83
CA LYS A 634 -10.06 -19.66 -28.58
C LYS A 634 -10.23 -18.75 -27.36
N THR A 635 -9.80 -17.50 -27.46
CA THR A 635 -9.95 -16.48 -26.39
C THR A 635 -11.42 -16.30 -26.01
N PHE A 636 -12.32 -16.09 -26.98
CA PHE A 636 -13.75 -15.98 -26.69
C PHE A 636 -14.35 -17.26 -26.07
N GLN A 637 -13.94 -18.46 -26.52
CA GLN A 637 -14.36 -19.72 -25.90
C GLN A 637 -13.92 -19.81 -24.42
N LEU A 638 -12.67 -19.45 -24.13
CA LEU A 638 -12.10 -19.52 -22.78
C LEU A 638 -12.74 -18.46 -21.86
N LEU A 639 -12.95 -17.24 -22.35
CA LEU A 639 -13.68 -16.21 -21.61
C LEU A 639 -15.13 -16.65 -21.32
N ALA A 640 -15.81 -17.26 -22.28
CA ALA A 640 -17.17 -17.77 -22.08
C ALA A 640 -17.21 -18.93 -21.07
N PHE A 641 -16.22 -19.83 -21.13
CA PHE A 641 -16.04 -20.87 -20.13
C PHE A 641 -15.83 -20.27 -18.72
N MET A 642 -14.88 -19.34 -18.57
CA MET A 642 -14.59 -18.69 -17.29
C MET A 642 -15.79 -17.91 -16.75
N ALA A 643 -16.48 -17.14 -17.60
CA ALA A 643 -17.70 -16.43 -17.24
C ALA A 643 -18.80 -17.37 -16.75
N SER A 644 -18.98 -18.53 -17.41
CA SER A 644 -19.98 -19.52 -16.98
C SER A 644 -19.70 -20.08 -15.58
N LEU A 645 -18.42 -20.24 -15.21
CA LEU A 645 -18.04 -20.70 -13.88
C LEU A 645 -18.27 -19.63 -12.80
N ILE A 646 -18.05 -18.36 -13.13
CA ILE A 646 -18.30 -17.24 -12.21
C ILE A 646 -19.80 -17.05 -11.97
N GLU A 647 -20.63 -17.22 -13.01
CA GLU A 647 -22.09 -17.17 -12.87
C GLU A 647 -22.64 -18.34 -12.04
N GLU A 648 -22.09 -19.54 -12.20
CA GLU A 648 -22.48 -20.73 -11.42
C GLU A 648 -22.03 -20.63 -9.96
N ASN A 649 -20.84 -20.09 -9.71
CA ASN A 649 -20.31 -19.90 -8.37
C ASN A 649 -19.66 -18.50 -8.23
N PRO A 650 -20.40 -17.51 -7.71
CA PRO A 650 -19.86 -16.17 -7.46
C PRO A 650 -18.72 -16.12 -6.41
N SER A 651 -18.53 -17.19 -5.64
CA SER A 651 -17.44 -17.31 -4.66
C SER A 651 -16.24 -18.11 -5.16
N ILE A 652 -16.23 -18.50 -6.44
CA ILE A 652 -15.11 -19.23 -7.05
C ILE A 652 -13.79 -18.45 -6.89
N GLU A 653 -12.70 -19.19 -6.65
CA GLU A 653 -11.35 -18.66 -6.61
C GLU A 653 -11.00 -17.94 -7.93
N PRO A 654 -10.12 -16.92 -7.90
CA PRO A 654 -9.74 -16.20 -9.11
C PRO A 654 -9.13 -17.12 -10.17
N MET A 655 -9.15 -16.65 -11.41
CA MET A 655 -8.59 -17.37 -12.56
C MET A 655 -7.35 -16.65 -13.06
N LEU A 656 -6.37 -17.41 -13.56
CA LEU A 656 -5.10 -16.88 -14.05
C LEU A 656 -4.96 -17.11 -15.56
N VAL A 657 -4.65 -16.06 -16.31
CA VAL A 657 -4.29 -16.16 -17.73
C VAL A 657 -2.84 -15.72 -17.89
N VAL A 658 -2.02 -16.62 -18.42
CA VAL A 658 -0.61 -16.41 -18.71
C VAL A 658 -0.41 -16.40 -20.23
N ALA A 659 0.02 -15.27 -20.78
CA ALA A 659 0.22 -15.12 -22.21
C ALA A 659 1.30 -14.06 -22.53
N PRO A 660 1.82 -14.01 -23.77
CA PRO A 660 2.61 -12.88 -24.24
C PRO A 660 1.87 -11.53 -24.11
N VAL A 661 2.61 -10.43 -23.88
CA VAL A 661 2.04 -9.08 -23.65
C VAL A 661 0.99 -8.69 -24.70
N SER A 662 1.27 -8.91 -25.99
CA SER A 662 0.34 -8.57 -27.08
C SER A 662 -0.98 -9.34 -27.06
N LEU A 663 -0.97 -10.55 -26.51
CA LEU A 663 -2.18 -11.35 -26.34
C LEU A 663 -2.98 -10.86 -25.15
N LEU A 664 -2.33 -10.54 -24.02
CA LEU A 664 -3.03 -10.09 -22.81
C LEU A 664 -3.84 -8.82 -23.05
N GLU A 665 -3.33 -7.90 -23.88
CA GLU A 665 -4.11 -6.74 -24.34
C GLU A 665 -5.35 -7.16 -25.15
N ASN A 666 -5.21 -8.12 -26.07
CA ASN A 666 -6.34 -8.68 -26.82
C ASN A 666 -7.35 -9.41 -25.90
N TRP A 667 -6.87 -10.11 -24.87
CA TRP A 667 -7.74 -10.75 -23.87
C TRP A 667 -8.59 -9.72 -23.12
N ALA A 668 -7.99 -8.60 -22.71
CA ALA A 668 -8.72 -7.50 -22.08
C ALA A 668 -9.74 -6.85 -23.04
N GLU A 669 -9.33 -6.57 -24.29
CA GLU A 669 -10.22 -6.02 -25.31
C GLU A 669 -11.39 -6.96 -25.64
N GLU A 670 -11.16 -8.27 -25.74
CA GLU A 670 -12.21 -9.25 -26.02
C GLU A 670 -13.17 -9.40 -24.83
N ALA A 671 -12.67 -9.38 -23.59
CA ALA A 671 -13.51 -9.36 -22.40
C ALA A 671 -14.44 -8.13 -22.39
N ASP A 672 -13.88 -6.94 -22.63
CA ASP A 672 -14.64 -5.68 -22.72
C ASP A 672 -15.61 -5.67 -23.91
N LYS A 673 -15.25 -6.30 -25.04
CA LYS A 673 -16.09 -6.32 -26.24
C LYS A 673 -17.28 -7.26 -26.10
N PHE A 674 -17.05 -8.49 -25.61
CA PHE A 674 -18.04 -9.56 -25.67
C PHE A 674 -18.91 -9.68 -24.42
N PHE A 675 -18.46 -9.19 -23.26
CA PHE A 675 -19.13 -9.41 -21.98
C PHE A 675 -19.63 -8.09 -21.35
N VAL A 676 -20.64 -8.20 -20.50
CA VAL A 676 -21.18 -7.08 -19.72
C VAL A 676 -20.10 -6.61 -18.71
N PRO A 677 -19.83 -5.29 -18.61
CA PRO A 677 -18.83 -4.77 -17.67
C PRO A 677 -19.10 -5.20 -16.22
N GLY A 678 -18.03 -5.53 -15.48
CA GLY A 678 -18.09 -5.87 -14.06
C GLY A 678 -18.25 -7.36 -13.74
N VAL A 679 -18.60 -8.22 -14.70
CA VAL A 679 -18.68 -9.68 -14.47
C VAL A 679 -17.30 -10.33 -14.48
N LEU A 680 -16.51 -10.03 -15.51
CA LEU A 680 -15.12 -10.45 -15.65
C LEU A 680 -14.20 -9.34 -15.15
N THR A 681 -14.19 -9.04 -13.85
CA THR A 681 -13.28 -8.02 -13.29
C THR A 681 -11.82 -8.44 -13.54
N LEU A 682 -11.14 -7.75 -14.44
CA LEU A 682 -9.77 -8.06 -14.86
C LEU A 682 -8.74 -7.33 -14.01
N LEU A 683 -7.66 -8.00 -13.63
CA LEU A 683 -6.46 -7.40 -13.06
C LEU A 683 -5.25 -7.63 -13.96
N THR A 684 -4.59 -6.55 -14.36
CA THR A 684 -3.35 -6.60 -15.14
C THR A 684 -2.14 -6.66 -14.21
N ALA A 685 -1.48 -7.81 -14.15
CA ALA A 685 -0.32 -8.07 -13.30
C ALA A 685 0.98 -8.19 -14.12
N TYR A 686 1.25 -7.24 -15.01
CA TYR A 686 2.51 -7.13 -15.76
C TYR A 686 2.80 -5.67 -16.15
N GLY A 687 4.02 -5.39 -16.60
CA GLY A 687 4.43 -4.04 -17.04
C GLY A 687 4.28 -2.99 -15.94
N ASP A 688 3.83 -1.77 -16.31
CA ASP A 688 3.69 -0.65 -15.37
C ASP A 688 2.59 -0.88 -14.33
N ALA A 689 1.58 -1.70 -14.65
CA ALA A 689 0.50 -2.05 -13.72
C ALA A 689 0.99 -2.91 -12.55
N LEU A 690 2.18 -3.50 -12.66
CA LEU A 690 2.79 -4.29 -11.61
C LEU A 690 3.34 -3.41 -10.46
N ALA A 691 3.76 -2.17 -10.75
CA ALA A 691 4.37 -1.28 -9.75
C ALA A 691 3.53 -1.10 -8.46
N PRO A 692 2.22 -0.81 -8.52
CA PRO A 692 1.39 -0.68 -7.30
C PRO A 692 1.16 -2.01 -6.57
N LEU A 693 1.27 -3.15 -7.27
CA LEU A 693 1.07 -4.48 -6.70
C LEU A 693 2.30 -5.00 -5.95
N ARG A 694 3.47 -4.39 -6.16
CA ARG A 694 4.73 -4.86 -5.58
C ARG A 694 4.88 -4.43 -4.13
N VAL A 695 5.48 -5.32 -3.35
CA VAL A 695 5.94 -5.00 -1.99
C VAL A 695 7.20 -4.13 -2.12
N PRO A 696 7.23 -2.92 -1.52
CA PRO A 696 8.44 -2.14 -1.40
C PRO A 696 9.54 -2.94 -0.70
N ARG A 697 10.79 -2.83 -1.19
CA ARG A 697 11.91 -3.64 -0.69
C ARG A 697 12.13 -3.54 0.82
N HIS A 698 11.79 -2.42 1.46
CA HIS A 698 11.95 -2.23 2.90
C HIS A 698 10.91 -2.97 3.75
N LEU A 699 9.79 -3.40 3.16
CA LEU A 699 8.74 -4.20 3.81
C LEU A 699 8.93 -5.71 3.64
N ILE A 700 10.03 -6.14 3.02
CA ILE A 700 10.40 -7.55 2.90
C ILE A 700 11.36 -7.89 4.04
N ASP A 701 11.09 -8.98 4.74
CA ASP A 701 11.92 -9.51 5.83
C ASP A 701 13.41 -9.54 5.48
N GLU A 702 14.27 -9.19 6.44
CA GLU A 702 15.72 -9.17 6.25
C GLU A 702 16.30 -10.53 5.86
N ARG A 703 15.81 -11.62 6.44
CA ARG A 703 16.27 -12.98 6.12
C ARG A 703 15.93 -13.35 4.68
N LEU A 704 14.71 -13.04 4.23
CA LEU A 704 14.33 -13.26 2.84
C LEU A 704 15.24 -12.51 1.86
N ARG A 705 15.59 -11.26 2.18
CA ARG A 705 16.45 -10.44 1.32
C ARG A 705 17.91 -10.89 1.32
N ASN A 706 18.44 -11.21 2.49
CA ASN A 706 19.88 -11.37 2.70
C ASN A 706 20.32 -12.84 2.67
N GLU A 707 19.52 -13.76 3.25
CA GLU A 707 19.82 -15.19 3.30
C GLU A 707 19.30 -15.93 2.07
N ASP A 708 18.08 -15.62 1.62
CA ASP A 708 17.44 -16.33 0.49
C ASP A 708 17.61 -15.62 -0.86
N GLY A 709 17.96 -14.34 -0.86
CA GLY A 709 18.06 -13.51 -2.08
C GLY A 709 16.71 -13.15 -2.70
N LEU A 710 15.61 -13.32 -1.96
CA LEU A 710 14.23 -13.09 -2.41
C LEU A 710 13.81 -11.64 -2.18
N VAL A 711 13.66 -10.90 -3.28
CA VAL A 711 13.34 -9.46 -3.26
C VAL A 711 12.13 -9.08 -4.11
N ARG A 712 11.44 -10.06 -4.71
CA ARG A 712 10.35 -9.84 -5.67
C ARG A 712 9.08 -10.49 -5.16
N PHE A 713 8.26 -9.70 -4.49
CA PHE A 713 6.95 -10.12 -3.98
C PHE A 713 5.85 -9.13 -4.39
N LEU A 714 4.65 -9.65 -4.53
CA LEU A 714 3.41 -8.89 -4.60
C LEU A 714 2.80 -8.77 -3.20
N LYS A 715 2.06 -7.67 -2.98
CA LYS A 715 1.43 -7.36 -1.70
C LYS A 715 0.47 -8.49 -1.29
N PRO A 716 0.33 -8.82 0.00
CA PRO A 716 -0.74 -9.70 0.45
C PRO A 716 -2.11 -9.23 -0.06
N GLY A 717 -2.92 -10.12 -0.62
CA GLY A 717 -4.24 -9.75 -1.15
C GLY A 717 -4.22 -8.89 -2.42
N TRP A 718 -3.10 -8.83 -3.16
CA TRP A 718 -2.93 -8.03 -4.38
C TRP A 718 -3.98 -8.28 -5.48
N ILE A 719 -4.66 -9.42 -5.46
CA ILE A 719 -5.75 -9.74 -6.40
C ILE A 719 -6.98 -8.85 -6.17
N GLY A 720 -7.23 -8.45 -4.91
CA GLY A 720 -8.39 -7.65 -4.54
C GLY A 720 -9.71 -8.33 -4.91
N ASN A 721 -10.58 -7.61 -5.63
CA ASN A 721 -11.88 -8.11 -6.12
C ASN A 721 -11.83 -8.66 -7.55
N ALA A 722 -10.63 -8.81 -8.14
CA ALA A 722 -10.49 -9.30 -9.50
C ALA A 722 -10.89 -10.78 -9.61
N ARG A 723 -11.55 -11.12 -10.71
CA ARG A 723 -11.97 -12.50 -11.01
C ARG A 723 -11.01 -13.19 -11.98
N VAL A 724 -10.37 -12.40 -12.86
CA VAL A 724 -9.39 -12.91 -13.82
C VAL A 724 -8.14 -12.05 -13.75
N VAL A 725 -7.00 -12.70 -13.54
CA VAL A 725 -5.68 -12.05 -13.52
C VAL A 725 -4.95 -12.34 -14.83
N LEU A 726 -4.45 -11.28 -15.46
CA LEU A 726 -3.68 -11.33 -16.69
C LEU A 726 -2.18 -11.10 -16.37
N THR A 727 -1.31 -12.04 -16.72
CA THR A 727 0.15 -11.93 -16.49
C THR A 727 0.97 -12.54 -17.62
N THR A 728 2.26 -12.22 -17.67
CA THR A 728 3.19 -12.81 -18.64
C THR A 728 3.95 -13.99 -18.05
N TYR A 729 4.52 -14.85 -18.91
CA TYR A 729 5.39 -15.95 -18.49
C TYR A 729 6.61 -15.46 -17.69
N GLU A 730 7.17 -14.32 -18.07
CA GLU A 730 8.31 -13.71 -17.40
C GLU A 730 7.92 -13.14 -16.03
N THR A 731 6.76 -12.49 -15.91
CA THR A 731 6.28 -11.98 -14.62
C THR A 731 5.88 -13.11 -13.68
N LEU A 732 5.25 -14.18 -14.19
CA LEU A 732 4.97 -15.39 -13.42
C LEU A 732 6.24 -16.01 -12.83
N ARG A 733 7.32 -16.10 -13.62
CA ARG A 733 8.63 -16.56 -13.16
C ARG A 733 9.23 -15.62 -12.11
N ASP A 734 9.21 -14.32 -12.39
CA ASP A 734 9.90 -13.32 -11.56
C ASP A 734 9.25 -13.12 -10.19
N PHE A 735 7.96 -13.43 -10.06
CA PHE A 735 7.16 -13.34 -8.83
C PHE A 735 6.58 -14.71 -8.44
N GLU A 736 7.31 -15.80 -8.73
CA GLU A 736 6.81 -17.16 -8.59
C GLU A 736 6.24 -17.48 -7.20
N PHE A 737 6.84 -16.94 -6.13
CA PHE A 737 6.38 -17.16 -4.75
C PHE A 737 5.01 -16.53 -4.53
N SER A 738 4.80 -15.30 -4.98
CA SER A 738 3.52 -14.61 -4.84
C SER A 738 2.43 -15.25 -5.67
N PHE A 739 2.72 -15.69 -6.90
CA PHE A 739 1.71 -16.36 -7.74
C PHE A 739 1.40 -17.78 -7.25
N ALA A 740 2.43 -18.54 -6.85
CA ALA A 740 2.25 -19.94 -6.43
C ALA A 740 1.56 -20.10 -5.07
N ALA A 741 1.55 -19.04 -4.25
CA ALA A 741 0.83 -18.96 -2.98
C ALA A 741 -0.69 -18.72 -3.15
N GLU A 742 -1.13 -18.30 -4.34
CA GLU A 742 -2.54 -18.04 -4.63
C GLU A 742 -3.23 -19.30 -5.16
N LYS A 743 -4.47 -19.52 -4.73
CA LYS A 743 -5.31 -20.61 -5.23
C LYS A 743 -6.05 -20.14 -6.47
N TRP A 744 -5.85 -20.82 -7.59
CA TRP A 744 -6.48 -20.53 -8.87
C TRP A 744 -7.55 -21.57 -9.18
N SER A 745 -8.77 -21.14 -9.51
CA SER A 745 -9.81 -22.07 -9.96
C SER A 745 -9.51 -22.63 -11.35
N VAL A 746 -9.04 -21.76 -12.25
CA VAL A 746 -8.60 -22.08 -13.61
C VAL A 746 -7.30 -21.33 -13.91
N MET A 747 -6.32 -22.03 -14.49
CA MET A 747 -5.12 -21.42 -15.05
C MET A 747 -5.05 -21.70 -16.55
N VAL A 748 -5.00 -20.66 -17.35
CA VAL A 748 -4.85 -20.72 -18.81
C VAL A 748 -3.45 -20.30 -19.19
N CYS A 749 -2.72 -21.17 -19.89
CA CYS A 749 -1.48 -20.83 -20.58
C CYS A 749 -1.79 -20.69 -22.08
N ASP A 750 -1.86 -19.45 -22.57
CA ASP A 750 -2.05 -19.15 -23.99
C ASP A 750 -0.71 -19.05 -24.72
N GLU A 751 -0.65 -19.55 -25.95
CA GLU A 751 0.60 -19.82 -26.67
C GLU A 751 1.52 -20.76 -25.86
N ALA A 752 0.94 -21.90 -25.46
CA ALA A 752 1.57 -22.91 -24.61
C ALA A 752 2.87 -23.52 -25.18
N GLN A 753 3.24 -23.25 -26.45
CA GLN A 753 4.59 -23.55 -26.94
C GLN A 753 5.69 -22.84 -26.15
N ARG A 754 5.37 -21.79 -25.38
CA ARG A 754 6.29 -21.15 -24.42
C ARG A 754 6.71 -22.06 -23.27
N ILE A 755 5.92 -23.08 -22.96
CA ILE A 755 6.18 -24.03 -21.86
C ILE A 755 6.49 -25.45 -22.36
N LYS A 756 7.00 -25.59 -23.59
CA LYS A 756 7.33 -26.89 -24.20
C LYS A 756 8.65 -27.51 -23.74
N ASN A 757 9.58 -26.68 -23.26
CA ASN A 757 10.86 -27.15 -22.74
C ASN A 757 10.73 -27.42 -21.22
N PRO A 758 10.87 -28.68 -20.75
CA PRO A 758 10.75 -29.03 -19.34
C PRO A 758 11.75 -28.30 -18.43
N ALA A 759 12.96 -28.03 -18.92
CA ALA A 759 14.03 -27.39 -18.14
C ALA A 759 13.89 -25.87 -18.05
N ALA A 760 13.03 -25.26 -18.88
CA ALA A 760 12.90 -23.80 -18.89
C ALA A 760 12.26 -23.29 -17.59
N MET A 761 12.85 -22.23 -17.00
CA MET A 761 12.34 -21.62 -15.77
C MET A 761 10.86 -21.21 -15.88
N VAL A 762 10.42 -20.73 -17.04
CA VAL A 762 9.01 -20.36 -17.28
C VAL A 762 8.06 -21.56 -17.25
N THR A 763 8.48 -22.71 -17.78
CA THR A 763 7.74 -23.97 -17.72
C THR A 763 7.60 -24.42 -16.27
N ARG A 764 8.70 -24.36 -15.52
CA ARG A 764 8.72 -24.73 -14.10
C ARG A 764 7.84 -23.80 -13.28
N ALA A 765 7.96 -22.48 -13.47
CA ALA A 765 7.10 -21.50 -12.83
C ALA A 765 5.61 -21.76 -13.07
N ALA A 766 5.22 -22.14 -14.30
CA ALA A 766 3.86 -22.52 -14.62
C ALA A 766 3.40 -23.81 -13.91
N LYS A 767 4.27 -24.81 -13.78
CA LYS A 767 3.97 -26.09 -13.08
C LYS A 767 3.91 -25.95 -11.56
N LYS A 768 4.50 -24.90 -10.98
CA LYS A 768 4.49 -24.60 -9.53
C LYS A 768 3.13 -24.10 -9.01
N GLN A 769 2.25 -23.64 -9.89
CA GLN A 769 1.01 -22.97 -9.51
C GLN A 769 -0.05 -23.92 -8.93
N GLN A 770 -0.75 -23.47 -7.89
CA GLN A 770 -1.93 -24.11 -7.31
C GLN A 770 -3.17 -23.83 -8.17
N ALA A 771 -3.39 -24.62 -9.22
CA ALA A 771 -4.54 -24.47 -10.11
C ALA A 771 -5.44 -25.71 -10.06
N GLY A 772 -6.73 -25.50 -9.78
CA GLY A 772 -7.74 -26.57 -9.75
C GLY A 772 -8.03 -27.18 -11.13
N PHE A 773 -7.90 -26.38 -12.19
CA PHE A 773 -8.00 -26.83 -13.58
C PHE A 773 -7.05 -26.04 -14.49
N ARG A 774 -6.29 -26.74 -15.34
CA ARG A 774 -5.24 -26.14 -16.19
C ARG A 774 -5.59 -26.27 -17.67
N VAL A 775 -5.49 -25.18 -18.42
CA VAL A 775 -5.75 -25.17 -19.87
C VAL A 775 -4.49 -24.74 -20.60
N ALA A 776 -3.96 -25.62 -21.44
CA ALA A 776 -2.91 -25.27 -22.39
C ALA A 776 -3.56 -24.94 -23.74
N CYS A 777 -3.38 -23.70 -24.20
CA CYS A 777 -3.94 -23.20 -25.47
C CYS A 777 -2.79 -22.98 -26.46
N THR A 778 -2.86 -23.62 -27.63
CA THR A 778 -1.83 -23.51 -28.67
C THR A 778 -2.42 -23.81 -30.05
N GLY A 779 -1.95 -23.15 -31.11
CA GLY A 779 -2.31 -23.53 -32.48
C GLY A 779 -1.56 -24.78 -32.98
N THR A 780 -0.40 -25.06 -32.40
CA THR A 780 0.49 -26.15 -32.82
C THR A 780 0.99 -26.89 -31.58
N PRO A 781 0.27 -27.96 -31.15
CA PRO A 781 0.60 -28.69 -29.92
C PRO A 781 1.93 -29.45 -30.02
N VAL A 782 2.37 -29.79 -31.24
CA VAL A 782 3.70 -30.33 -31.53
C VAL A 782 4.36 -29.35 -32.49
N GLU A 783 5.38 -28.64 -32.01
CA GLU A 783 6.14 -27.72 -32.86
C GLU A 783 7.40 -28.41 -33.36
N ASN A 784 8.18 -28.99 -32.45
CA ASN A 784 9.51 -29.53 -32.77
C ASN A 784 9.62 -31.04 -32.60
N ASN A 785 9.19 -31.58 -31.47
CA ASN A 785 9.29 -33.01 -31.19
C ASN A 785 8.16 -33.49 -30.27
N LEU A 786 8.02 -34.81 -30.12
CA LEU A 786 6.99 -35.40 -29.27
C LEU A 786 7.16 -35.08 -27.77
N ALA A 787 8.32 -34.61 -27.33
CA ALA A 787 8.52 -34.17 -25.94
C ALA A 787 7.72 -32.90 -25.63
N ASP A 788 7.32 -32.12 -26.65
CA ASP A 788 6.40 -30.98 -26.50
C ASP A 788 5.06 -31.45 -25.91
N ILE A 789 4.47 -32.54 -26.45
CA ILE A 789 3.22 -33.14 -25.91
C ILE A 789 3.42 -33.62 -24.50
N TRP A 790 4.54 -34.31 -24.24
CA TRP A 790 4.84 -34.78 -22.90
C TRP A 790 4.87 -33.63 -21.91
N CYS A 791 5.54 -32.52 -22.25
CA CYS A 791 5.67 -31.36 -21.39
C CYS A 791 4.32 -30.67 -21.13
N LEU A 792 3.48 -30.55 -22.17
CA LEU A 792 2.12 -30.01 -22.04
C LEU A 792 1.23 -30.90 -21.16
N PHE A 793 1.30 -32.21 -21.32
CA PHE A 793 0.57 -33.15 -20.46
C PHE A 793 1.08 -33.16 -19.04
N ASP A 794 2.39 -33.07 -18.83
CA ASP A 794 2.95 -32.94 -17.50
C ASP A 794 2.57 -31.61 -16.81
N TYR A 795 2.15 -30.60 -17.58
CA TYR A 795 1.54 -29.38 -17.06
C TYR A 795 0.05 -29.58 -16.72
N ILE A 796 -0.76 -30.13 -17.64
CA ILE A 796 -2.22 -30.22 -17.44
C ILE A 796 -2.67 -31.41 -16.59
N GLN A 797 -1.93 -32.52 -16.58
CA GLN A 797 -2.20 -33.77 -15.89
C GLN A 797 -0.87 -34.49 -15.57
N PRO A 798 -0.14 -34.03 -14.53
CA PRO A 798 1.17 -34.57 -14.16
C PRO A 798 1.16 -36.09 -13.98
N GLY A 799 2.19 -36.76 -14.51
CA GLY A 799 2.38 -38.21 -14.41
C GLY A 799 1.57 -39.07 -15.40
N LEU A 800 0.59 -38.53 -16.12
CA LEU A 800 -0.27 -39.32 -17.05
C LEU A 800 0.53 -40.10 -18.11
N LEU A 801 1.60 -39.51 -18.62
CA LEU A 801 2.45 -40.10 -19.65
C LEU A 801 3.72 -40.77 -19.10
N GLY A 802 3.83 -40.89 -17.77
CA GLY A 802 5.03 -41.37 -17.08
C GLY A 802 6.20 -40.37 -17.16
N ALA A 803 7.39 -40.84 -16.78
CA ALA A 803 8.60 -40.04 -16.83
C ALA A 803 9.00 -39.71 -18.28
N LEU A 804 9.68 -38.57 -18.50
CA LEU A 804 10.15 -38.17 -19.82
C LEU A 804 11.12 -39.19 -20.43
N SER A 805 11.98 -39.78 -19.61
CA SER A 805 12.90 -40.87 -19.97
C SER A 805 12.17 -42.07 -20.58
N ASP A 806 11.10 -42.52 -19.92
CA ASP A 806 10.23 -43.62 -20.35
C ASP A 806 9.40 -43.27 -21.57
N PHE A 807 8.83 -42.06 -21.60
CA PHE A 807 8.10 -41.55 -22.75
C PHE A 807 8.97 -41.51 -24.00
N THR A 808 10.22 -41.06 -23.85
CA THR A 808 11.20 -40.98 -24.94
C THR A 808 11.50 -42.37 -25.51
N ARG A 809 11.69 -43.37 -24.64
CA ARG A 809 11.94 -44.76 -25.04
C ARG A 809 10.72 -45.42 -25.70
N ARG A 810 9.51 -45.18 -25.17
CA ARG A 810 8.28 -45.88 -25.58
C ARG A 810 7.61 -45.28 -26.82
N TYR A 811 7.60 -43.95 -26.93
CA TYR A 811 6.88 -43.23 -27.98
C TYR A 811 7.82 -42.48 -28.91
N ARG A 812 8.68 -41.60 -28.38
CA ARG A 812 9.48 -40.69 -29.21
C ARG A 812 10.41 -41.44 -30.18
N LYS A 813 11.31 -42.29 -29.68
CA LYS A 813 12.28 -43.01 -30.53
C LYS A 813 11.60 -43.90 -31.59
N PRO A 814 10.59 -44.74 -31.26
CA PRO A 814 9.92 -45.57 -32.27
C PRO A 814 9.16 -44.78 -33.34
N ILE A 815 8.58 -43.62 -32.98
CA ILE A 815 7.81 -42.78 -33.90
C ILE A 815 8.74 -41.98 -34.81
N GLU A 816 9.78 -41.35 -34.26
CA GLU A 816 10.76 -40.56 -35.05
C GLU A 816 11.56 -41.45 -36.02
N ALA A 817 11.81 -42.72 -35.66
CA ALA A 817 12.54 -43.68 -36.51
C ALA A 817 11.71 -44.25 -37.69
N CYS A 818 10.44 -43.84 -37.87
CA CYS A 818 9.56 -44.27 -38.97
C CYS A 818 9.50 -45.80 -39.17
N THR A 819 9.49 -46.56 -38.07
CA THR A 819 9.52 -48.04 -38.07
C THR A 819 8.11 -48.63 -38.23
N ASP A 820 7.99 -49.92 -38.55
CA ASP A 820 6.67 -50.60 -38.59
C ASP A 820 5.87 -50.50 -37.26
N GLN A 821 6.55 -50.22 -36.14
CA GLN A 821 5.92 -49.98 -34.83
C GLN A 821 5.32 -48.57 -34.67
N GLU A 822 5.65 -47.62 -35.56
CA GLU A 822 5.21 -46.22 -35.51
C GLU A 822 3.68 -46.11 -35.40
N ARG A 823 2.95 -46.71 -36.34
CA ARG A 823 1.47 -46.64 -36.38
C ARG A 823 0.82 -47.13 -35.09
N GLN A 824 1.37 -48.19 -34.49
CA GLN A 824 0.88 -48.74 -33.23
C GLN A 824 1.13 -47.77 -32.06
N ARG A 825 2.33 -47.19 -31.98
CA ARG A 825 2.70 -46.25 -30.91
C ARG A 825 1.96 -44.92 -31.00
N VAL A 826 1.78 -44.40 -32.22
CA VAL A 826 0.95 -43.20 -32.48
C VAL A 826 -0.50 -43.47 -32.07
N GLY A 827 -1.07 -44.63 -32.43
CA GLY A 827 -2.43 -45.03 -32.04
C GLY A 827 -2.60 -45.15 -30.52
N GLU A 828 -1.65 -45.80 -29.84
CA GLU A 828 -1.63 -45.92 -28.37
C GLU A 828 -1.58 -44.54 -27.71
N LEU A 829 -0.65 -43.68 -28.13
CA LEU A 829 -0.48 -42.34 -27.58
C LEU A 829 -1.74 -41.50 -27.80
N ARG A 830 -2.28 -41.51 -29.03
CA ARG A 830 -3.51 -40.80 -29.39
C ARG A 830 -4.68 -41.20 -28.49
N ALA A 831 -4.90 -42.48 -28.27
CA ALA A 831 -5.99 -42.97 -27.43
C ALA A 831 -5.89 -42.48 -25.97
N ARG A 832 -4.66 -42.34 -25.43
CA ARG A 832 -4.44 -41.85 -24.07
C ARG A 832 -4.73 -40.36 -23.91
N ILE A 833 -4.33 -39.55 -24.90
CA ILE A 833 -4.39 -38.08 -24.85
C ILE A 833 -5.71 -37.50 -25.34
N GLN A 834 -6.39 -38.17 -26.28
CA GLN A 834 -7.58 -37.65 -26.97
C GLN A 834 -8.68 -37.11 -26.06
N PRO A 835 -8.98 -37.71 -24.88
CA PRO A 835 -10.02 -37.17 -24.00
C PRO A 835 -9.80 -35.74 -23.50
N GLN A 836 -8.53 -35.34 -23.33
CA GLN A 836 -8.13 -34.01 -22.83
C GLN A 836 -7.53 -33.15 -23.95
N VAL A 837 -7.70 -33.52 -25.21
CA VAL A 837 -7.24 -32.75 -26.37
C VAL A 837 -8.40 -32.45 -27.30
N LEU A 838 -8.59 -31.18 -27.63
CA LEU A 838 -9.51 -30.74 -28.67
C LEU A 838 -8.73 -30.01 -29.76
N ARG A 839 -8.77 -30.52 -31.00
CA ARG A 839 -8.16 -29.90 -32.18
C ARG A 839 -9.15 -29.90 -33.33
N ARG A 840 -9.38 -28.74 -33.92
CA ARG A 840 -10.28 -28.51 -35.07
C ARG A 840 -9.60 -27.60 -36.07
N LEU A 841 -9.74 -27.89 -37.36
CA LEU A 841 -9.18 -27.07 -38.44
C LEU A 841 -10.22 -26.10 -38.98
N LYS A 842 -9.80 -24.95 -39.54
CA LYS A 842 -10.73 -24.00 -40.18
C LYS A 842 -11.59 -24.63 -41.25
N GLN A 843 -11.02 -25.53 -42.04
CA GLN A 843 -11.71 -26.23 -43.12
C GLN A 843 -12.87 -27.09 -42.61
N ASP A 844 -12.76 -27.58 -41.37
CA ASP A 844 -13.77 -28.46 -40.76
C ASP A 844 -14.95 -27.64 -40.18
N VAL A 845 -14.65 -26.49 -39.58
CA VAL A 845 -15.62 -25.76 -38.72
C VAL A 845 -16.03 -24.38 -39.22
N ALA A 846 -15.20 -23.72 -40.03
CA ALA A 846 -15.43 -22.35 -40.50
C ALA A 846 -15.81 -22.33 -41.99
N LYS A 847 -16.92 -23.00 -42.33
CA LYS A 847 -17.39 -23.16 -43.72
C LYS A 847 -17.79 -21.85 -44.40
N ASP A 848 -18.16 -20.84 -43.62
CA ASP A 848 -18.55 -19.51 -44.10
C ASP A 848 -17.36 -18.56 -44.28
N LEU A 849 -16.13 -19.00 -44.00
CA LEU A 849 -14.94 -18.17 -44.17
C LEU A 849 -14.64 -17.98 -45.67
N PRO A 850 -14.26 -16.77 -46.12
CA PRO A 850 -13.83 -16.53 -47.50
C PRO A 850 -12.66 -17.44 -47.92
N GLN A 851 -12.35 -17.51 -49.21
CA GLN A 851 -11.29 -18.40 -49.69
C GLN A 851 -9.90 -17.86 -49.33
N LYS A 852 -9.00 -18.77 -48.92
CA LYS A 852 -7.56 -18.53 -48.88
C LYS A 852 -6.98 -18.89 -50.25
N ILE A 853 -6.58 -17.88 -51.02
CA ILE A 853 -6.04 -18.03 -52.36
C ILE A 853 -4.53 -17.85 -52.31
N VAL A 854 -3.78 -18.89 -52.63
CA VAL A 854 -2.31 -18.80 -52.76
C VAL A 854 -1.96 -18.44 -54.20
N ASP A 855 -1.19 -17.37 -54.39
CA ASP A 855 -0.74 -16.93 -55.71
C ASP A 855 0.51 -17.71 -56.14
N GLU A 856 0.34 -18.62 -57.10
CA GLU A 856 1.45 -19.42 -57.65
C GLU A 856 2.34 -18.62 -58.62
N GLY A 857 1.84 -17.52 -59.20
CA GLY A 857 2.57 -16.71 -60.17
C GLY A 857 3.80 -16.00 -59.59
N CYS A 858 3.81 -15.76 -58.28
CA CYS A 858 4.95 -15.16 -57.58
C CYS A 858 5.98 -16.17 -57.05
N ARG A 859 5.72 -17.49 -57.13
CA ARG A 859 6.63 -18.53 -56.61
C ARG A 859 7.84 -18.85 -57.51
N ARG A 860 7.97 -18.15 -58.64
CA ARG A 860 9.10 -18.32 -59.57
C ARG A 860 9.47 -17.01 -60.26
N LEU A 861 10.03 -16.08 -59.50
CA LEU A 861 10.55 -14.81 -60.02
C LEU A 861 11.95 -15.04 -60.62
N PRO A 862 12.26 -14.52 -61.82
CA PRO A 862 13.55 -14.76 -62.45
C PRO A 862 14.69 -14.06 -61.68
N LEU A 863 15.74 -14.80 -61.35
CA LEU A 863 16.98 -14.29 -60.74
C LEU A 863 17.61 -13.21 -61.65
N SER A 864 17.92 -12.03 -61.10
CA SER A 864 18.55 -10.97 -61.89
C SER A 864 19.99 -11.31 -62.25
N PRO A 865 20.56 -10.75 -63.34
CA PRO A 865 21.98 -10.93 -63.67
C PRO A 865 22.92 -10.50 -62.54
N PHE A 866 22.55 -9.43 -61.82
CA PHE A 866 23.30 -8.93 -60.67
C PHE A 866 23.26 -9.92 -59.49
N GLN A 867 22.08 -10.43 -59.14
CA GLN A 867 21.95 -11.47 -58.11
C GLN A 867 22.72 -12.73 -58.49
N ARG A 868 22.65 -13.17 -59.74
CA ARG A 868 23.39 -14.35 -60.24
C ARG A 868 24.89 -14.18 -60.03
N SER A 869 25.44 -13.03 -60.42
CA SER A 869 26.87 -12.75 -60.22
C SER A 869 27.29 -12.84 -58.75
N LEU A 870 26.53 -12.21 -57.85
CA LEU A 870 26.80 -12.27 -56.41
C LEU A 870 26.64 -13.68 -55.83
N TYR A 871 25.66 -14.45 -56.34
CA TYR A 871 25.41 -15.82 -55.89
C TYR A 871 26.62 -16.71 -56.24
N SER A 872 27.08 -16.66 -57.50
CA SER A 872 28.26 -17.40 -57.97
C SER A 872 29.52 -17.02 -57.20
N GLN A 873 29.81 -15.72 -57.06
CA GLN A 873 30.98 -15.24 -56.31
C GLN A 873 31.00 -15.73 -54.85
N THR A 874 29.83 -15.76 -54.21
CA THR A 874 29.69 -16.22 -52.82
C THR A 874 29.98 -17.71 -52.69
N LEU A 875 29.42 -18.53 -53.58
CA LEU A 875 29.64 -19.97 -53.57
C LEU A 875 31.07 -20.33 -53.93
N GLU A 876 31.64 -19.71 -54.95
CA GLU A 876 33.03 -19.90 -55.37
C GLU A 876 34.01 -19.50 -54.26
N GLY A 877 33.82 -18.33 -53.66
CA GLY A 877 34.65 -17.86 -52.54
C GLY A 877 34.56 -18.79 -51.32
N TYR A 878 33.38 -19.34 -51.04
CA TYR A 878 33.21 -20.33 -49.98
C TYR A 878 33.88 -21.68 -50.29
N ARG A 879 33.74 -22.19 -51.52
CA ARG A 879 34.42 -23.42 -51.98
C ARG A 879 35.94 -23.27 -51.88
N ALA A 880 36.49 -22.20 -52.47
CA ALA A 880 37.93 -21.93 -52.43
C ALA A 880 38.46 -21.83 -50.99
N SER A 881 37.68 -21.27 -50.07
CA SER A 881 38.06 -21.21 -48.65
C SER A 881 38.00 -22.56 -47.93
N ARG A 882 37.11 -23.49 -48.31
CA ARG A 882 37.10 -24.86 -47.78
C ARG A 882 38.27 -25.69 -48.29
N GLU A 883 38.66 -25.46 -49.54
CA GLU A 883 39.77 -26.16 -50.21
C GLU A 883 41.14 -25.57 -49.86
N GLY A 884 41.19 -24.52 -49.02
CA GLY A 884 42.44 -23.84 -48.65
C GLY A 884 43.04 -22.98 -49.77
N LEU A 885 42.30 -22.78 -50.86
CA LEU A 885 42.71 -22.07 -52.08
C LEU A 885 42.35 -20.57 -52.05
N GLY A 886 41.66 -20.08 -51.02
CA GLY A 886 41.25 -18.68 -50.91
C GLY A 886 40.77 -18.28 -49.51
N LYS A 887 40.44 -16.99 -49.33
CA LYS A 887 39.83 -16.45 -48.10
C LYS A 887 38.37 -16.11 -48.37
N SER A 888 37.44 -16.82 -47.72
CA SER A 888 36.03 -16.44 -47.71
C SER A 888 35.79 -15.36 -46.65
N PRO A 889 34.92 -14.36 -46.92
CA PRO A 889 34.44 -13.47 -45.88
C PRO A 889 33.63 -14.17 -44.77
N PHE A 890 33.14 -15.39 -45.03
CA PHE A 890 32.30 -16.16 -44.12
C PHE A 890 33.13 -17.21 -43.38
N LYS A 891 33.10 -17.18 -42.04
CA LYS A 891 33.82 -18.13 -41.18
C LYS A 891 33.14 -19.51 -41.09
N ASN A 892 31.85 -19.61 -41.40
CA ASN A 892 31.05 -20.82 -41.28
C ASN A 892 29.94 -20.90 -42.35
N GLN A 893 29.38 -22.11 -42.53
CA GLN A 893 28.28 -22.40 -43.45
C GLN A 893 27.02 -21.56 -43.19
N LEU A 894 26.70 -21.34 -41.91
CA LEU A 894 25.55 -20.51 -41.49
C LEU A 894 25.66 -19.07 -42.01
N GLY A 895 26.87 -18.50 -42.04
CA GLY A 895 27.11 -17.17 -42.58
C GLY A 895 26.79 -17.07 -44.07
N VAL A 896 27.16 -18.09 -44.85
CA VAL A 896 26.87 -18.16 -46.30
C VAL A 896 25.37 -18.24 -46.55
N LEU A 897 24.67 -19.16 -45.90
CA LEU A 897 23.22 -19.31 -46.07
C LEU A 897 22.45 -18.06 -45.66
N HIS A 898 22.86 -17.41 -44.57
CA HIS A 898 22.26 -16.15 -44.13
C HIS A 898 22.42 -15.05 -45.19
N TYR A 899 23.60 -14.97 -45.83
CA TYR A 899 23.82 -14.01 -46.90
C TYR A 899 23.07 -14.37 -48.18
N LEU A 900 23.00 -15.65 -48.59
CA LEU A 900 22.21 -16.06 -49.76
C LEU A 900 20.71 -15.73 -49.58
N ARG A 901 20.19 -15.90 -48.37
CA ARG A 901 18.84 -15.46 -48.00
C ARG A 901 18.65 -13.95 -48.16
N LEU A 902 19.63 -13.15 -47.73
CA LEU A 902 19.62 -11.70 -47.90
C LEU A 902 19.71 -11.32 -49.38
N LEU A 903 20.63 -11.91 -50.14
CA LEU A 903 20.87 -11.65 -51.56
C LEU A 903 19.62 -11.88 -52.42
N CYS A 904 18.85 -12.93 -52.14
CA CYS A 904 17.58 -13.19 -52.82
C CYS A 904 16.50 -12.12 -52.51
N THR A 905 16.65 -11.40 -51.40
CA THR A 905 15.67 -10.43 -50.88
C THR A 905 16.02 -8.97 -51.21
N ASP A 906 17.28 -8.60 -50.94
CA ASP A 906 17.89 -7.29 -51.16
C ASP A 906 19.33 -7.53 -51.64
N PRO A 907 19.57 -7.48 -52.96
CA PRO A 907 20.87 -7.81 -53.52
C PRO A 907 21.87 -6.67 -53.28
N GLN A 908 22.77 -6.88 -52.32
CA GLN A 908 23.90 -6.00 -52.03
C GLN A 908 25.19 -6.82 -51.98
N GLU A 909 26.31 -6.18 -52.33
CA GLU A 909 27.63 -6.77 -52.15
C GLU A 909 27.97 -6.95 -50.66
N PHE A 910 28.68 -8.03 -50.33
CA PHE A 910 29.09 -8.32 -48.97
C PHE A 910 29.97 -7.19 -48.40
N ASN A 911 29.67 -6.71 -47.18
CA ASN A 911 30.31 -5.57 -46.49
C ASN A 911 30.08 -4.15 -47.04
N MET A 912 29.31 -3.93 -48.10
CA MET A 912 28.91 -2.57 -48.47
C MET A 912 27.77 -2.06 -47.59
N LYS A 913 28.08 -1.55 -46.40
CA LYS A 913 27.09 -0.83 -45.58
C LYS A 913 26.91 0.60 -46.12
N GLY A 914 25.80 0.83 -46.81
CA GLY A 914 25.31 2.19 -47.09
C GLY A 914 25.91 2.85 -48.33
N SER A 915 26.06 2.12 -49.45
CA SER A 915 26.25 2.80 -50.74
C SER A 915 25.08 3.74 -51.04
N GLN A 916 25.32 4.80 -51.80
CA GLN A 916 24.28 5.69 -52.30
C GLN A 916 23.13 4.84 -52.85
N ARG A 917 21.91 5.05 -52.34
CA ARG A 917 20.75 4.32 -52.80
C ARG A 917 20.61 4.57 -54.30
N ASP A 918 20.72 3.50 -55.08
CA ASP A 918 20.40 3.52 -56.50
C ASP A 918 19.04 4.20 -56.68
N ARG A 919 18.88 4.91 -57.80
CA ARG A 919 17.55 5.35 -58.20
C ARG A 919 16.62 4.12 -58.29
N LEU A 920 15.35 4.31 -57.93
CA LEU A 920 14.42 3.19 -57.76
C LEU A 920 14.24 2.34 -59.03
N ASP A 921 14.31 2.96 -60.21
CA ASP A 921 14.31 2.30 -61.51
C ASP A 921 15.48 1.31 -61.67
N VAL A 922 16.69 1.73 -61.30
CA VAL A 922 17.90 0.89 -61.33
C VAL A 922 17.82 -0.23 -60.28
N TYR A 923 17.33 0.08 -59.07
CA TYR A 923 17.21 -0.90 -58.00
C TYR A 923 16.22 -2.02 -58.34
N ARG A 924 15.06 -1.67 -58.94
CA ARG A 924 14.06 -2.66 -59.39
C ARG A 924 14.61 -3.64 -60.41
N ALA A 925 15.46 -3.19 -61.33
CA ALA A 925 16.11 -4.07 -62.30
C ALA A 925 17.07 -5.10 -61.65
N LYS A 926 17.66 -4.75 -60.50
CA LYS A 926 18.57 -5.63 -59.75
C LYS A 926 17.83 -6.55 -58.78
N ALA A 927 16.67 -6.15 -58.27
CA ALA A 927 15.94 -6.83 -57.20
C ALA A 927 14.53 -7.31 -57.65
N PRO A 928 14.41 -8.54 -58.21
CA PRO A 928 13.16 -9.08 -58.75
C PRO A 928 12.00 -9.11 -57.75
N LYS A 929 12.27 -9.42 -56.46
CA LYS A 929 11.22 -9.41 -55.43
C LYS A 929 10.66 -8.01 -55.18
N MET A 930 11.51 -6.99 -55.15
CA MET A 930 11.07 -5.60 -54.95
C MET A 930 10.27 -5.12 -56.15
N ASP A 931 10.73 -5.42 -57.37
CA ASP A 931 10.02 -5.06 -58.60
C ASP A 931 8.61 -5.69 -58.64
N TRP A 932 8.53 -6.99 -58.33
CA TRP A 932 7.27 -7.69 -58.21
C TRP A 932 6.37 -7.07 -57.11
N LEU A 933 6.93 -6.81 -55.93
CA LEU A 933 6.17 -6.26 -54.80
C LEU A 933 5.55 -4.91 -55.16
N LEU A 934 6.34 -3.97 -55.66
CA LEU A 934 5.86 -2.64 -56.05
C LEU A 934 4.80 -2.73 -57.15
N THR A 935 4.97 -3.65 -58.11
CA THR A 935 3.99 -3.90 -59.16
C THR A 935 2.68 -4.46 -58.61
N GLN A 936 2.74 -5.41 -57.67
CA GLN A 936 1.53 -5.91 -57.01
C GLN A 936 0.87 -4.86 -56.12
N LEU A 937 1.63 -4.08 -55.37
CA LEU A 937 1.09 -3.01 -54.53
C LEU A 937 0.36 -1.95 -55.35
N LYS A 938 0.84 -1.61 -56.56
CA LYS A 938 0.10 -0.75 -57.50
C LYS A 938 -1.25 -1.35 -57.91
N ARG A 939 -1.32 -2.68 -58.10
CA ARG A 939 -2.58 -3.37 -58.43
C ARG A 939 -3.54 -3.33 -57.25
N ILE A 940 -3.05 -3.65 -56.04
CA ILE A 940 -3.83 -3.61 -54.80
C ILE A 940 -4.33 -2.19 -54.50
N GLN A 941 -3.52 -1.16 -54.79
CA GLN A 941 -3.92 0.25 -54.67
C GLN A 941 -5.09 0.59 -55.60
N ARG A 942 -5.12 0.06 -56.83
CA ARG A 942 -6.25 0.24 -57.75
C ARG A 942 -7.52 -0.46 -57.27
N TRP A 943 -7.38 -1.59 -56.58
CA TRP A 943 -8.50 -2.27 -55.91
C TRP A 943 -8.93 -1.57 -54.62
N ASN A 944 -8.14 -0.60 -54.14
CA ASN A 944 -8.35 0.13 -52.89
C ASN A 944 -8.36 -0.82 -51.66
N GLU A 945 -7.48 -1.81 -51.68
CA GLU A 945 -7.40 -2.89 -50.70
C GLU A 945 -6.16 -2.81 -49.81
N LYS A 946 -6.13 -3.60 -48.74
CA LYS A 946 -5.10 -3.50 -47.70
C LYS A 946 -4.19 -4.72 -47.68
N VAL A 947 -2.91 -4.48 -47.44
CA VAL A 947 -1.85 -5.49 -47.55
C VAL A 947 -0.92 -5.49 -46.35
N ILE A 948 -0.59 -6.69 -45.90
CA ILE A 948 0.42 -6.97 -44.88
C ILE A 948 1.66 -7.51 -45.58
N VAL A 949 2.83 -6.93 -45.28
CA VAL A 949 4.13 -7.38 -45.81
C VAL A 949 4.99 -7.87 -44.66
N PHE A 950 5.25 -9.18 -44.61
CA PHE A 950 6.10 -9.80 -43.60
C PHE A 950 7.57 -9.79 -44.05
N CYS A 951 8.43 -9.20 -43.22
CA CYS A 951 9.87 -9.11 -43.45
C CYS A 951 10.63 -9.16 -42.12
N GLU A 952 11.63 -10.05 -41.99
CA GLU A 952 12.35 -10.26 -40.74
C GLU A 952 13.36 -9.14 -40.43
N PHE A 953 14.15 -8.73 -41.44
CA PHE A 953 15.27 -7.83 -41.24
C PHE A 953 14.86 -6.36 -41.21
N ARG A 954 15.30 -5.65 -40.17
CA ARG A 954 14.95 -4.24 -39.92
C ARG A 954 15.44 -3.30 -41.02
N GLU A 955 16.61 -3.57 -41.58
CA GLU A 955 17.19 -2.77 -42.66
C GLU A 955 16.33 -2.89 -43.93
N VAL A 956 15.91 -4.12 -44.27
CA VAL A 956 15.01 -4.39 -45.40
C VAL A 956 13.61 -3.81 -45.17
N GLN A 957 13.08 -3.81 -43.93
CA GLN A 957 11.81 -3.14 -43.62
C GLN A 957 11.85 -1.64 -43.93
N ARG A 958 12.94 -0.95 -43.57
CA ARG A 958 13.13 0.49 -43.87
C ARG A 958 13.31 0.73 -45.36
N LEU A 959 13.97 -0.19 -46.06
CA LEU A 959 14.11 -0.14 -47.50
C LEU A 959 12.75 -0.27 -48.19
N LEU A 960 11.95 -1.28 -47.81
CA LEU A 960 10.59 -1.48 -48.29
C LEU A 960 9.74 -0.22 -48.10
N GLN A 961 9.74 0.36 -46.90
CA GLN A 961 9.03 1.61 -46.61
C GLN A 961 9.45 2.75 -47.55
N SER A 962 10.77 2.94 -47.74
CA SER A 962 11.30 3.99 -48.61
C SER A 962 10.89 3.78 -50.07
N CYS A 963 10.99 2.55 -50.59
CA CYS A 963 10.62 2.22 -51.96
C CYS A 963 9.11 2.36 -52.20
N ILE A 964 8.29 1.95 -51.23
CA ILE A 964 6.83 2.08 -51.28
C ILE A 964 6.41 3.55 -51.29
N GLU A 965 7.05 4.39 -50.47
CA GLU A 965 6.76 5.82 -50.41
C GLU A 965 7.11 6.53 -51.72
N VAL A 966 8.27 6.24 -52.31
CA VAL A 966 8.69 6.82 -53.60
C VAL A 966 7.79 6.37 -54.75
N GLU A 967 7.42 5.09 -54.81
CA GLU A 967 6.67 4.53 -55.94
C GLU A 967 5.16 4.82 -55.89
N LEU A 968 4.58 4.82 -54.69
CA LEU A 968 3.12 4.88 -54.49
C LEU A 968 2.67 6.18 -53.82
N GLY A 969 3.59 7.02 -53.35
CA GLY A 969 3.26 8.20 -52.53
C GLY A 969 2.63 7.83 -51.18
N TYR A 970 2.84 6.60 -50.70
CA TYR A 970 2.22 6.07 -49.48
C TYR A 970 3.28 5.74 -48.42
N SER A 971 3.18 6.36 -47.25
CA SER A 971 4.08 6.04 -46.14
C SER A 971 3.61 4.78 -45.41
N ALA A 972 4.26 3.65 -45.70
CA ALA A 972 3.96 2.36 -45.05
C ALA A 972 4.31 2.39 -43.56
N THR A 973 3.43 1.85 -42.71
CA THR A 973 3.71 1.75 -41.28
C THR A 973 4.52 0.48 -40.98
N ILE A 974 5.63 0.61 -40.26
CA ILE A 974 6.43 -0.52 -39.79
C ILE A 974 6.06 -0.83 -38.34
N ILE A 975 5.86 -2.11 -38.02
CA ILE A 975 5.73 -2.59 -36.65
C ILE A 975 6.74 -3.73 -36.45
N ASN A 976 7.68 -3.50 -35.54
CA ASN A 976 8.72 -4.46 -35.21
C ASN A 976 9.05 -4.42 -33.69
N GLY A 977 10.21 -4.97 -33.31
CA GLY A 977 10.62 -5.09 -31.90
C GLY A 977 11.00 -3.77 -31.24
N ASP A 978 11.21 -2.71 -32.02
CA ASP A 978 11.52 -1.36 -31.52
C ASP A 978 10.25 -0.55 -31.27
N THR A 979 9.09 -1.01 -31.76
CA THR A 979 7.79 -0.41 -31.49
C THR A 979 7.35 -0.77 -30.06
N SER A 980 7.18 0.25 -29.20
CA SER A 980 6.78 0.05 -27.81
C SER A 980 5.47 -0.73 -27.69
N ALA A 981 5.46 -1.75 -26.83
CA ALA A 981 4.27 -2.54 -26.49
C ALA A 981 3.36 -1.85 -25.46
N SER A 982 3.77 -0.72 -24.87
CA SER A 982 2.96 -0.02 -23.86
C SER A 982 1.86 0.83 -24.52
N SER A 983 0.60 0.59 -24.14
CA SER A 983 -0.59 1.31 -24.62
C SER A 983 -0.56 2.82 -24.36
N ARG A 984 0.24 3.29 -23.39
CA ARG A 984 0.38 4.70 -22.99
C ARG A 984 1.34 5.48 -23.88
N ASN A 985 2.22 4.81 -24.64
CA ASN A 985 3.12 5.49 -25.56
C ASN A 985 2.35 6.02 -26.78
N VAL A 986 2.75 7.20 -27.30
CA VAL A 986 2.19 7.79 -28.53
C VAL A 986 2.37 6.84 -29.72
N ASP A 987 3.42 6.02 -29.68
CA ASP A 987 3.81 5.05 -30.70
C ASP A 987 3.38 3.59 -30.43
N SER A 988 2.36 3.34 -29.58
CA SER A 988 2.00 1.98 -29.21
C SER A 988 1.61 1.11 -30.43
N ARG A 989 2.10 -0.14 -30.45
CA ARG A 989 1.83 -1.14 -31.49
C ARG A 989 0.34 -1.23 -31.84
N GLN A 990 -0.51 -1.32 -30.82
CA GLN A 990 -1.95 -1.50 -30.98
C GLN A 990 -2.63 -0.28 -31.61
N LYS A 991 -2.21 0.96 -31.26
CA LYS A 991 -2.72 2.18 -31.90
C LYS A 991 -2.43 2.20 -33.40
N ARG A 992 -1.22 1.80 -33.80
CA ARG A 992 -0.82 1.71 -35.22
C ARG A 992 -1.66 0.68 -35.99
N ILE A 993 -1.95 -0.48 -35.38
CA ILE A 993 -2.81 -1.51 -35.98
C ILE A 993 -4.26 -1.03 -36.07
N ARG A 994 -4.82 -0.42 -35.01
CA ARG A 994 -6.19 0.13 -35.03
C ARG A 994 -6.32 1.20 -36.11
N ALA A 995 -5.39 2.15 -36.17
CA ALA A 995 -5.35 3.18 -37.21
C ALA A 995 -5.30 2.58 -38.62
N PHE A 996 -4.48 1.53 -38.83
CA PHE A 996 -4.45 0.81 -40.10
C PHE A 996 -5.79 0.13 -40.44
N GLN A 997 -6.46 -0.48 -39.46
CA GLN A 997 -7.74 -1.15 -39.68
C GLN A 997 -8.89 -0.16 -39.93
N GLU A 998 -8.95 0.94 -39.19
CA GLU A 998 -10.02 1.95 -39.26
C GLU A 998 -9.92 2.85 -40.50
N LYS A 999 -8.70 3.16 -40.96
CA LYS A 999 -8.49 4.04 -42.12
C LYS A 999 -9.13 3.43 -43.39
N PRO A 1000 -10.08 4.08 -44.06
CA PRO A 1000 -10.69 3.51 -45.26
C PRO A 1000 -9.72 3.51 -46.46
N GLY A 1001 -9.88 2.54 -47.34
CA GLY A 1001 -9.13 2.41 -48.60
C GLY A 1001 -7.76 1.72 -48.48
N PHE A 1002 -6.88 2.00 -49.45
CA PHE A 1002 -5.57 1.38 -49.58
C PHE A 1002 -4.69 1.60 -48.35
N GLY A 1003 -4.00 0.55 -47.93
CA GLY A 1003 -3.03 0.63 -46.86
C GLY A 1003 -1.99 -0.48 -46.90
N VAL A 1004 -0.75 -0.13 -46.58
CA VAL A 1004 0.37 -1.07 -46.44
C VAL A 1004 0.89 -1.09 -45.00
N LEU A 1005 0.99 -2.29 -44.44
CA LEU A 1005 1.54 -2.54 -43.11
C LEU A 1005 2.72 -3.51 -43.22
N ILE A 1006 3.91 -3.08 -42.76
CA ILE A 1006 5.12 -3.89 -42.78
C ILE A 1006 5.34 -4.46 -41.38
N LEU A 1007 5.39 -5.78 -41.28
CA LEU A 1007 5.44 -6.51 -40.02
C LEU A 1007 6.66 -7.42 -39.96
N SER A 1008 7.30 -7.50 -38.79
CA SER A 1008 8.21 -8.61 -38.51
C SER A 1008 7.40 -9.85 -38.12
N PRO A 1009 7.62 -11.01 -38.77
CA PRO A 1009 6.94 -12.25 -38.39
C PRO A 1009 7.28 -12.72 -36.97
N VAL A 1010 8.38 -12.22 -36.39
CA VAL A 1010 8.83 -12.56 -35.02
C VAL A 1010 8.44 -11.48 -34.01
N ALA A 1011 8.43 -10.20 -34.43
CA ALA A 1011 8.27 -9.10 -33.48
C ALA A 1011 6.83 -8.60 -33.32
N VAL A 1012 5.96 -8.81 -34.31
CA VAL A 1012 4.52 -8.75 -34.07
C VAL A 1012 4.17 -10.01 -33.32
N GLY A 1013 4.17 -9.89 -31.99
CA GLY A 1013 3.91 -11.00 -31.10
C GLY A 1013 2.63 -11.74 -31.46
N PHE A 1014 2.50 -12.91 -30.84
CA PHE A 1014 1.29 -13.70 -30.86
C PHE A 1014 0.03 -12.84 -30.64
N GLY A 1015 -1.07 -13.18 -31.33
CA GLY A 1015 -2.43 -12.66 -31.04
C GLY A 1015 -3.05 -11.55 -31.88
N VAL A 1016 -2.29 -10.72 -32.60
CA VAL A 1016 -2.85 -9.50 -33.22
C VAL A 1016 -3.95 -9.80 -34.26
N ASN A 1017 -5.00 -8.97 -34.30
CA ASN A 1017 -6.09 -9.02 -35.27
C ASN A 1017 -5.94 -7.95 -36.36
N ILE A 1018 -5.82 -8.34 -37.64
CA ILE A 1018 -5.64 -7.43 -38.79
C ILE A 1018 -6.57 -7.85 -39.95
N GLN A 1019 -7.84 -8.12 -39.64
CA GLN A 1019 -8.86 -8.58 -40.61
C GLN A 1019 -9.15 -7.58 -41.72
N ALA A 1020 -8.86 -6.29 -41.52
CA ALA A 1020 -9.06 -5.28 -42.56
C ALA A 1020 -8.16 -5.49 -43.79
N ALA A 1021 -7.07 -6.26 -43.66
CA ALA A 1021 -6.23 -6.66 -44.78
C ALA A 1021 -6.71 -7.98 -45.38
N ASN A 1022 -6.69 -8.04 -46.71
CA ASN A 1022 -7.04 -9.23 -47.49
C ASN A 1022 -5.87 -9.67 -48.40
N HIS A 1023 -4.74 -8.96 -48.39
CA HIS A 1023 -3.51 -9.39 -49.04
C HIS A 1023 -2.40 -9.62 -48.02
N VAL A 1024 -1.70 -10.75 -48.11
CA VAL A 1024 -0.59 -11.12 -47.23
C VAL A 1024 0.62 -11.51 -48.06
N VAL A 1025 1.69 -10.74 -47.96
CA VAL A 1025 2.96 -10.99 -48.66
C VAL A 1025 4.01 -11.46 -47.67
N HIS A 1026 4.47 -12.71 -47.82
CA HIS A 1026 5.63 -13.22 -47.11
C HIS A 1026 6.91 -12.86 -47.86
N TYR A 1027 7.30 -11.58 -47.83
CA TYR A 1027 8.45 -11.05 -48.58
C TYR A 1027 9.75 -11.76 -48.20
N MET A 1028 9.91 -12.07 -46.91
CA MET A 1028 10.90 -13.00 -46.40
C MET A 1028 10.22 -14.12 -45.63
N ARG A 1029 10.44 -15.36 -46.05
CA ARG A 1029 9.84 -16.54 -45.42
C ARG A 1029 10.62 -16.99 -44.21
N THR A 1030 9.92 -17.53 -43.22
CA THR A 1030 10.52 -18.09 -41.99
C THR A 1030 10.88 -19.55 -42.19
N TRP A 1031 11.83 -20.07 -41.40
CA TRP A 1031 12.23 -21.48 -41.45
C TRP A 1031 11.18 -22.47 -40.93
N ASN A 1032 10.23 -21.97 -40.12
CA ASN A 1032 9.17 -22.77 -39.51
C ASN A 1032 7.82 -22.45 -40.19
N PRO A 1033 7.11 -23.45 -40.77
CA PRO A 1033 5.85 -23.23 -41.45
C PRO A 1033 4.73 -22.78 -40.51
N ALA A 1034 4.71 -23.22 -39.25
CA ALA A 1034 3.71 -22.82 -38.27
C ALA A 1034 3.74 -21.31 -38.00
N LYS A 1035 4.94 -20.71 -37.95
CA LYS A 1035 5.10 -19.25 -37.80
C LYS A 1035 4.59 -18.49 -39.02
N GLU A 1036 4.76 -19.05 -40.22
CA GLU A 1036 4.26 -18.47 -41.47
C GLU A 1036 2.72 -18.56 -41.56
N ASP A 1037 2.14 -19.68 -41.16
CA ASP A 1037 0.69 -19.87 -41.11
C ASP A 1037 0.04 -18.97 -40.06
N GLN A 1038 0.65 -18.88 -38.87
CA GLN A 1038 0.27 -17.95 -37.81
C GLN A 1038 0.28 -16.48 -38.26
N ALA A 1039 1.28 -16.09 -39.07
CA ALA A 1039 1.37 -14.76 -39.64
C ALA A 1039 0.27 -14.50 -40.68
N THR A 1040 -0.04 -15.49 -41.53
CA THR A 1040 -1.15 -15.42 -42.49
C THR A 1040 -2.51 -15.27 -41.80
N ASP A 1041 -2.68 -15.98 -40.70
CA ASP A 1041 -3.92 -16.01 -39.92
C ASP A 1041 -4.22 -14.71 -39.15
N ARG A 1042 -3.31 -13.73 -39.20
CA ARG A 1042 -3.58 -12.36 -38.74
C ARG A 1042 -4.64 -11.68 -39.60
N ALA A 1043 -4.66 -12.00 -40.90
CA ALA A 1043 -5.66 -11.55 -41.86
C ALA A 1043 -6.75 -12.61 -42.12
N TYR A 1044 -6.36 -13.89 -42.21
CA TYR A 1044 -7.27 -15.00 -42.51
C TYR A 1044 -7.87 -15.63 -41.24
N ARG A 1045 -8.92 -15.01 -40.71
CA ARG A 1045 -9.59 -15.44 -39.46
C ARG A 1045 -11.08 -15.08 -39.45
N ILE A 1046 -11.82 -15.65 -38.50
CA ILE A 1046 -13.26 -15.37 -38.31
C ILE A 1046 -13.49 -13.85 -38.19
N GLY A 1047 -14.42 -13.33 -39.00
CA GLY A 1047 -14.68 -11.90 -39.18
C GLY A 1047 -14.12 -11.33 -40.48
N GLN A 1048 -13.28 -12.08 -41.20
CA GLN A 1048 -12.88 -11.75 -42.56
C GLN A 1048 -14.09 -11.85 -43.51
N THR A 1049 -14.25 -10.83 -44.36
CA THR A 1049 -15.38 -10.72 -45.31
C THR A 1049 -14.94 -10.81 -46.77
N LYS A 1050 -13.63 -10.75 -47.04
CA LYS A 1050 -13.04 -10.83 -48.38
C LYS A 1050 -12.13 -12.05 -48.52
N ASP A 1051 -12.00 -12.56 -49.74
CA ASP A 1051 -11.01 -13.58 -50.04
C ASP A 1051 -9.60 -13.07 -49.71
N VAL A 1052 -8.80 -13.93 -49.08
CA VAL A 1052 -7.44 -13.58 -48.64
C VAL A 1052 -6.43 -14.14 -49.61
N HIS A 1053 -5.69 -13.24 -50.26
CA HIS A 1053 -4.61 -13.57 -51.17
C HIS A 1053 -3.28 -13.67 -50.42
N VAL A 1054 -2.59 -14.79 -50.57
CA VAL A 1054 -1.30 -15.05 -49.93
C VAL A 1054 -0.22 -15.20 -50.99
N TYR A 1055 0.86 -14.43 -50.83
CA TYR A 1055 1.95 -14.36 -51.80
C TYR A 1055 3.27 -14.82 -51.19
N TYR A 1056 3.97 -15.68 -51.92
CA TYR A 1056 5.29 -16.22 -51.57
C TYR A 1056 6.29 -15.86 -52.69
N PRO A 1057 6.76 -14.60 -52.76
CA PRO A 1057 7.73 -14.18 -53.77
C PRO A 1057 9.05 -14.96 -53.60
N THR A 1058 9.31 -15.86 -54.55
CA THR A 1058 10.43 -16.80 -54.52
C THR A 1058 11.28 -16.55 -55.75
N VAL A 1059 12.54 -16.14 -55.55
CA VAL A 1059 13.48 -15.98 -56.67
C VAL A 1059 13.94 -17.37 -57.11
N ALA A 1060 13.98 -17.61 -58.42
CA ALA A 1060 14.35 -18.88 -59.03
C ALA A 1060 15.30 -18.64 -60.21
N ALA A 1061 16.16 -19.63 -60.46
CA ALA A 1061 17.02 -19.69 -61.62
C ALA A 1061 16.67 -20.94 -62.44
N ASP A 1062 16.90 -20.91 -63.75
CA ASP A 1062 16.60 -22.05 -64.62
C ASP A 1062 17.74 -23.09 -64.64
N ASP A 1063 18.94 -22.65 -64.27
CA ASP A 1063 20.20 -23.40 -64.28
C ASP A 1063 20.54 -24.06 -62.93
N PHE A 1064 20.00 -23.56 -61.82
CA PHE A 1064 20.23 -24.15 -60.49
C PHE A 1064 19.09 -23.83 -59.51
N VAL A 1065 19.02 -24.60 -58.42
CA VAL A 1065 18.05 -24.37 -57.33
C VAL A 1065 18.58 -23.30 -56.38
N THR A 1066 17.99 -22.11 -56.46
CA THR A 1066 18.26 -20.99 -55.53
C THR A 1066 17.79 -21.28 -54.10
N PHE A 1067 18.33 -20.53 -53.13
CA PHE A 1067 17.92 -20.58 -51.73
C PHE A 1067 16.41 -20.49 -51.51
N ASP A 1068 15.72 -19.53 -52.12
CA ASP A 1068 14.28 -19.35 -51.90
C ASP A 1068 13.47 -20.58 -52.34
N VAL A 1069 13.75 -21.13 -53.54
CA VAL A 1069 13.07 -22.34 -54.05
C VAL A 1069 13.29 -23.52 -53.11
N ARG A 1070 14.51 -23.68 -52.59
CA ARG A 1070 14.81 -24.78 -51.66
C ARG A 1070 14.09 -24.61 -50.33
N LEU A 1071 14.01 -23.39 -49.82
CA LEU A 1071 13.23 -23.06 -48.63
C LEU A 1071 11.74 -23.34 -48.86
N ASP A 1072 11.19 -23.00 -50.02
CA ASP A 1072 9.79 -23.30 -50.39
C ASP A 1072 9.49 -24.80 -50.41
N GLN A 1073 10.35 -25.59 -51.04
CA GLN A 1073 10.24 -27.04 -51.06
C GLN A 1073 10.26 -27.64 -49.64
N LEU A 1074 11.20 -27.19 -48.79
CA LEU A 1074 11.30 -27.66 -47.42
C LEU A 1074 10.05 -27.31 -46.60
N LEU A 1075 9.57 -26.07 -46.69
CA LEU A 1075 8.38 -25.64 -45.96
C LEU A 1075 7.13 -26.38 -46.42
N THR A 1076 7.01 -26.67 -47.72
CA THR A 1076 5.90 -27.45 -48.27
C THR A 1076 5.92 -28.88 -47.74
N LYS A 1077 7.08 -29.55 -47.79
CA LYS A 1077 7.26 -30.90 -47.22
C LYS A 1077 6.93 -30.94 -45.72
N LYS A 1078 7.38 -29.95 -44.95
CA LYS A 1078 7.08 -29.88 -43.51
C LYS A 1078 5.59 -29.65 -43.21
N ARG A 1079 4.88 -28.88 -44.03
CA ARG A 1079 3.42 -28.70 -43.91
C ARG A 1079 2.64 -29.98 -44.17
N GLU A 1080 3.06 -30.77 -45.17
CA GLU A 1080 2.44 -32.06 -45.48
C GLU A 1080 2.58 -33.05 -44.31
N LEU A 1081 3.75 -33.06 -43.66
CA LEU A 1081 4.00 -33.89 -42.48
C LEU A 1081 3.21 -33.44 -41.24
N ALA A 1082 2.98 -32.13 -41.07
CA ALA A 1082 2.29 -31.52 -39.92
C ALA A 1082 0.76 -31.73 -39.89
N GLY A 1083 0.19 -32.38 -40.91
CA GLY A 1083 -1.25 -32.67 -40.98
C GLY A 1083 -1.75 -33.57 -39.85
N ASP A 1084 -0.90 -34.44 -39.31
CA ASP A 1084 -1.19 -35.22 -38.11
C ASP A 1084 -0.74 -34.46 -36.85
N MET A 1085 -1.61 -34.41 -35.83
CA MET A 1085 -1.30 -33.75 -34.56
C MET A 1085 -0.02 -34.24 -33.91
N LEU A 1086 0.33 -35.51 -34.09
CA LEU A 1086 1.50 -36.13 -33.47
C LEU A 1086 2.78 -36.00 -34.31
N ASN A 1087 2.68 -35.48 -35.54
CA ASN A 1087 3.82 -35.26 -36.42
C ASN A 1087 4.26 -33.80 -36.29
N GLY A 1088 5.39 -33.57 -35.62
CA GLY A 1088 5.97 -32.24 -35.47
C GLY A 1088 6.55 -31.69 -36.77
N SER A 1089 6.60 -30.36 -36.89
CA SER A 1089 7.28 -29.66 -37.99
C SER A 1089 8.41 -28.80 -37.43
N GLY A 1090 9.48 -29.45 -36.97
CA GLY A 1090 10.57 -28.75 -36.30
C GLY A 1090 11.36 -27.78 -37.19
N ASP A 1091 12.17 -26.94 -36.56
CA ASP A 1091 13.21 -26.16 -37.25
C ASP A 1091 14.18 -27.08 -38.03
N ILE A 1092 14.90 -26.52 -39.01
CA ILE A 1092 15.79 -27.31 -39.87
C ILE A 1092 16.90 -27.97 -39.03
N SER A 1093 17.14 -29.27 -39.26
CA SER A 1093 18.21 -30.01 -38.57
C SER A 1093 19.58 -29.69 -39.16
N GLY A 1094 20.64 -29.98 -38.42
CA GLY A 1094 22.01 -29.81 -38.92
C GLY A 1094 22.29 -30.51 -40.25
N ALA A 1095 21.86 -31.77 -40.34
CA ALA A 1095 21.99 -32.56 -41.57
C ALA A 1095 21.16 -31.98 -42.73
N GLU A 1096 19.95 -31.48 -42.46
CA GLU A 1096 19.13 -30.79 -43.47
C GLU A 1096 19.81 -29.50 -43.95
N PHE A 1097 20.44 -28.75 -43.03
CA PHE A 1097 21.23 -27.56 -43.34
C PHE A 1097 22.45 -27.87 -44.22
N ASP A 1098 23.21 -28.91 -43.88
CA ASP A 1098 24.35 -29.36 -44.67
C ASP A 1098 23.94 -29.85 -46.04
N THR A 1099 22.84 -30.61 -46.12
CA THR A 1099 22.29 -31.09 -47.39
C THR A 1099 21.90 -29.92 -48.29
N MET A 1100 21.21 -28.89 -47.74
CA MET A 1100 20.86 -27.69 -48.48
C MET A 1100 22.08 -26.97 -49.06
N LEU A 1101 23.16 -26.85 -48.30
CA LEU A 1101 24.36 -26.15 -48.77
C LEU A 1101 25.18 -27.00 -49.75
N ASN A 1102 25.37 -28.28 -49.47
CA ASN A 1102 26.14 -29.19 -50.33
C ASN A 1102 25.48 -29.36 -51.70
N GLU A 1103 24.15 -29.39 -51.77
CA GLU A 1103 23.43 -29.41 -53.05
C GLU A 1103 23.55 -28.08 -53.81
N GLN A 1104 23.54 -26.93 -53.12
CA GLN A 1104 23.81 -25.63 -53.78
C GLN A 1104 25.24 -25.49 -54.28
N VAL A 1105 26.19 -26.05 -53.53
CA VAL A 1105 27.60 -26.16 -53.90
C VAL A 1105 27.81 -27.23 -54.96
N GLY A 1106 26.94 -28.22 -55.13
CA GLY A 1106 27.05 -29.23 -56.21
C GLY A 1106 26.34 -28.83 -57.52
N ALA A 1107 25.31 -27.98 -57.46
CA ALA A 1107 24.55 -27.56 -58.64
C ALA A 1107 25.17 -26.37 -59.40
N ALA A 1108 26.01 -25.58 -58.74
CA ALA A 1108 26.75 -24.47 -59.37
C ALA A 1108 28.13 -24.91 -59.90
N SER A 1109 28.28 -26.16 -60.30
CA SER A 1109 29.43 -26.75 -61.01
C SER A 1109 28.90 -27.47 -62.23
#